data_AF-A0A449AF34-F1
#
_entry.id   AF-A0A449AF34-F1
#
_cell.length_a   1.000
_cell.length_b   1.000
_cell.length_c   1.000
_cell.angle_alpha   90.00
_cell.angle_beta   90.00
_cell.angle_gamma   90.00
#
_symmetry.space_group_name_H-M   'P 1'
#
loop_
_entity.id
_entity.type
_entity.pdbx_description
1 polymer ?
#
loop_
_entity_poly.entity_id
_entity_poly.type
_entity_poly.pdbx_seq_one_letter_code
_entity_poly.pdbx_strand_id
1 'polypeptide(L)'
;MSITGFFKSKSSVASDNSKKGNLRQVLSKISGAFMLPISVMSIAGLFLGVGAAIASNSSASGAIKFGNLIQALGDPVFSALPLLFAIAFVIAFTDEAGVAVFATIIGYLVFVAVQQVFITVNKTETEAVILFEGGGRGKAELVKIVGKSLGFTSLQTSVFGGIAVGMFVQFLYNKFHTIQLPQIISFFGGKRFVALVTIPAMALLAFVFLIFWPWVGVVLNKFGALLGQTSYGFDSLIFGYIERSLIPFGLHHVFYAPLWYTSVGGDAGATIEAGLKAAAGDGVIINGANTAAILKDYAADKSAFQGDSTAALKLLKYGNFIDYTLNGKEVKVPLFTFLQNNGMKIGRFADGKFSGMMFGLPAAAAAMVVAAPKENRKVALGTVFPAALTSFMTGVTEPIEFTFLFLSPLLFWGFHAGMMAISFWLANLSGVHIPMAFSGGVLDMVLYGVVPLQKGTNFWWPLVIGLAYLPIYFFGFWFFIKWQNLETPGRGKTIKLFTKKDYLAAKDNKSKVDAKTEVDPQVAAIIEGYGGVDNIVAFNNCASRLRYDIKDLSKVSEEKLKAAGAVAIKVEGTNHVQAIMGPVAEQLNSKIKSQISLIKPEKTEAPAEVKNEDRCNEIKLYSPAKGTLVDLAQVQDGVFSDKLLGDGFAIKVGETGKVDIYSPINGKVTVAYPTKHAFGIISKCGKLSLLIHIGVDTVKLDGLGFTSFVDVDQEVKQGDKLSTVDLDTLKANGISKTDVIVVALSESEMKNVILNNEVSSVDQNTLVGKVL
;
A
#
# COMPACT_ATOMS: atom_id res chain seq x y z
N MET A 1 48.49 -13.34 -40.44
CA MET A 1 47.43 -14.36 -40.65
C MET A 1 46.42 -14.19 -39.53
N SER A 2 45.29 -13.52 -39.81
CA SER A 2 44.30 -13.11 -38.80
C SER A 2 43.20 -14.17 -38.65
N ILE A 3 42.95 -14.61 -37.42
CA ILE A 3 41.90 -15.54 -37.03
C ILE A 3 40.60 -14.73 -36.86
N THR A 4 39.92 -14.44 -37.97
CA THR A 4 38.62 -13.73 -38.01
C THR A 4 37.59 -14.52 -38.82
N GLY A 5 37.35 -15.77 -38.43
CA GLY A 5 36.50 -16.68 -39.21
C GLY A 5 35.63 -17.66 -38.42
N PHE A 6 35.18 -17.35 -37.19
CA PHE A 6 34.41 -18.33 -36.39
C PHE A 6 33.11 -17.84 -35.71
N PHE A 7 32.58 -16.67 -36.06
CA PHE A 7 31.25 -16.26 -35.57
C PHE A 7 30.31 -15.92 -36.71
N LYS A 8 29.73 -16.97 -37.30
CA LYS A 8 28.56 -16.91 -38.17
C LYS A 8 27.36 -16.44 -37.33
N SER A 9 26.68 -15.39 -37.77
CA SER A 9 25.52 -14.81 -37.10
C SER A 9 24.43 -15.86 -36.87
N LYS A 10 24.18 -16.25 -35.62
CA LYS A 10 22.90 -16.85 -35.24
C LYS A 10 21.86 -15.73 -35.25
N SER A 11 20.80 -15.90 -36.02
CA SER A 11 19.62 -15.05 -35.96
C SER A 11 19.15 -14.94 -34.50
N SER A 12 18.94 -13.71 -34.04
CA SER A 12 18.35 -13.45 -32.75
C SER A 12 16.92 -13.96 -32.77
N VAL A 13 16.68 -15.11 -32.15
CA VAL A 13 15.32 -15.51 -31.76
C VAL A 13 14.81 -14.41 -30.82
N ALA A 14 13.79 -13.68 -31.25
CA ALA A 14 13.12 -12.70 -30.42
C ALA A 14 12.67 -13.40 -29.13
N SER A 15 13.19 -12.96 -27.98
CA SER A 15 12.75 -13.51 -26.70
C SER A 15 11.31 -13.08 -26.47
N ASP A 16 10.39 -14.04 -26.49
CA ASP A 16 9.00 -13.85 -26.09
C ASP A 16 8.94 -13.27 -24.67
N ASN A 17 8.72 -11.96 -24.57
CA ASN A 17 8.62 -11.22 -23.31
C ASN A 17 7.23 -11.35 -22.65
N SER A 18 6.24 -12.00 -23.30
CA SER A 18 4.89 -12.16 -22.76
C SER A 18 4.86 -12.99 -21.47
N LYS A 19 5.70 -14.04 -21.39
CA LYS A 19 5.81 -14.90 -20.21
C LYS A 19 6.41 -14.17 -19.00
N LYS A 20 7.28 -13.18 -19.21
CA LYS A 20 7.88 -12.37 -18.15
C LYS A 20 6.89 -11.36 -17.56
N GLY A 21 5.99 -10.81 -18.37
CA GLY A 21 4.90 -9.93 -17.90
C GLY A 21 3.92 -10.65 -16.98
N ASN A 22 3.44 -11.83 -17.41
CA ASN A 22 2.52 -12.66 -16.62
C ASN A 22 3.15 -13.12 -15.29
N LEU A 23 4.42 -13.54 -15.31
CA LEU A 23 5.11 -13.93 -14.08
C LEU A 23 5.19 -12.76 -13.09
N ARG A 24 5.55 -11.55 -13.52
CA ARG A 24 5.61 -10.37 -12.63
C ARG A 24 4.25 -10.02 -12.03
N GLN A 25 3.17 -10.09 -12.82
CA GLN A 25 1.83 -9.81 -12.34
C GLN A 25 1.41 -10.83 -11.27
N VAL A 26 1.67 -12.12 -11.51
CA VAL A 26 1.44 -13.19 -10.53
C VAL A 26 2.25 -12.92 -9.25
N LEU A 27 3.55 -12.65 -9.36
CA LEU A 27 4.40 -12.34 -8.21
C LEU A 27 3.91 -11.11 -7.42
N SER A 28 3.39 -10.09 -8.10
CA SER A 28 2.80 -8.92 -7.44
C SER A 28 1.50 -9.25 -6.72
N LYS A 29 0.64 -10.11 -7.29
CA LYS A 29 -0.58 -10.60 -6.62
C LYS A 29 -0.24 -11.45 -5.39
N ILE A 30 0.77 -12.31 -5.48
CA ILE A 30 1.29 -13.08 -4.33
C ILE A 30 1.76 -12.12 -3.23
N SER A 31 2.60 -11.15 -3.57
CA SER A 31 3.08 -10.13 -2.63
C SER A 31 1.93 -9.37 -1.95
N GLY A 32 0.90 -8.98 -2.71
CA GLY A 32 -0.31 -8.33 -2.18
C GLY A 32 -1.12 -9.24 -1.25
N ALA A 33 -1.23 -10.53 -1.58
CA ALA A 33 -1.92 -11.51 -0.74
C ALA A 33 -1.27 -11.65 0.65
N PHE A 34 0.06 -11.54 0.74
CA PHE A 34 0.75 -11.56 2.04
C PHE A 34 0.46 -10.32 2.88
N MET A 35 0.24 -9.15 2.28
CA MET A 35 0.11 -7.89 3.04
C MET A 35 -1.16 -7.80 3.88
N LEU A 36 -2.29 -8.34 3.40
CA LEU A 36 -3.58 -8.18 4.08
C LEU A 36 -3.59 -8.83 5.49
N PRO A 37 -3.15 -10.09 5.70
CA PRO A 37 -3.07 -10.64 7.04
C PRO A 37 -1.99 -9.94 7.89
N ILE A 38 -0.88 -9.54 7.29
CA ILE A 38 0.26 -8.92 8.00
C ILE A 38 -0.14 -7.58 8.64
N SER A 39 -0.91 -6.75 7.94
CA SER A 39 -1.37 -5.47 8.50
C SER A 39 -2.33 -5.63 9.68
N VAL A 40 -3.18 -6.67 9.69
CA VAL A 40 -4.07 -6.96 10.81
C VAL A 40 -3.30 -7.54 12.00
N MET A 41 -2.26 -8.33 11.74
CA MET A 41 -1.40 -8.90 12.78
C MET A 41 -0.62 -7.84 13.57
N SER A 42 -0.32 -6.67 13.00
CA SER A 42 0.35 -5.59 13.73
C SER A 42 -0.48 -5.09 14.90
N ILE A 43 -1.76 -4.82 14.65
CA ILE A 43 -2.72 -4.39 15.67
C ILE A 43 -2.97 -5.52 16.67
N ALA A 44 -3.11 -6.77 16.19
CA ALA A 44 -3.28 -7.92 17.08
C ALA A 44 -2.07 -8.13 18.00
N GLY A 45 -0.86 -7.98 17.47
CA GLY A 45 0.39 -8.06 18.22
C GLY A 45 0.46 -6.94 19.27
N LEU A 46 0.03 -5.72 18.91
CA LEU A 46 -0.03 -4.58 19.85
C LEU A 46 -0.90 -4.92 21.06
N PHE A 47 -2.12 -5.43 20.84
CA PHE A 47 -2.99 -5.86 21.93
C PHE A 47 -2.36 -6.97 22.77
N LEU A 48 -1.72 -7.96 22.14
CA LEU A 48 -1.04 -9.03 22.86
C LEU A 48 0.11 -8.51 23.73
N GLY A 49 0.98 -7.66 23.18
CA GLY A 49 2.12 -7.10 23.89
C GLY A 49 1.73 -6.19 25.06
N VAL A 50 0.80 -5.26 24.83
CA VAL A 50 0.31 -4.34 25.88
C VAL A 50 -0.44 -5.09 26.97
N GLY A 51 -1.35 -5.99 26.60
CA GLY A 51 -2.12 -6.76 27.55
C GLY A 51 -1.23 -7.66 28.41
N ALA A 52 -0.22 -8.29 27.82
CA ALA A 52 0.74 -9.09 28.56
C ALA A 52 1.64 -8.25 29.48
N ALA A 53 2.02 -7.04 29.07
CA ALA A 53 2.78 -6.12 29.92
C ALA A 53 1.97 -5.72 31.17
N ILE A 54 0.69 -5.39 31.00
CA ILE A 54 -0.22 -5.08 32.12
C ILE A 54 -0.36 -6.29 33.05
N ALA A 55 -0.61 -7.48 32.48
CA ALA A 55 -0.84 -8.69 33.26
C ALA A 55 0.41 -9.16 34.01
N SER A 56 1.60 -9.04 33.41
CA SER A 56 2.85 -9.54 33.99
C SER A 56 3.50 -8.59 35.01
N ASN A 57 3.15 -7.30 34.99
CA ASN A 57 3.72 -6.29 35.90
C ASN A 57 2.78 -5.90 37.06
N SER A 58 1.62 -6.53 37.17
CA SER A 58 0.64 -6.22 38.22
C SER A 58 0.42 -7.42 39.14
N SER A 59 0.34 -7.16 40.45
CA SER A 59 -0.13 -8.11 41.46
C SER A 59 -1.64 -8.00 41.73
N ALA A 60 -2.28 -6.93 41.28
CA ALA A 60 -3.72 -6.71 41.47
C ALA A 60 -4.54 -7.56 40.48
N SER A 61 -5.46 -8.37 41.01
CA SER A 61 -6.30 -9.29 40.23
C SER A 61 -7.13 -8.57 39.15
N GLY A 62 -7.61 -7.36 39.41
CA GLY A 62 -8.35 -6.54 38.44
C GLY A 62 -7.50 -6.14 37.24
N ALA A 63 -6.27 -5.69 37.45
CA ALA A 63 -5.36 -5.32 36.38
C ALA A 63 -4.86 -6.54 35.60
N ILE A 64 -4.66 -7.70 36.25
CA ILE A 64 -4.36 -8.96 35.54
C ILE A 64 -5.52 -9.34 34.60
N LYS A 65 -6.77 -9.30 35.09
CA LYS A 65 -7.95 -9.56 34.26
C LYS A 65 -8.08 -8.57 33.11
N PHE A 66 -7.80 -7.29 33.35
CA PHE A 66 -7.81 -6.27 32.30
C PHE A 66 -6.71 -6.53 31.26
N GLY A 67 -5.48 -6.85 31.67
CA GLY A 67 -4.41 -7.26 30.76
C GLY A 67 -4.78 -8.48 29.92
N ASN A 68 -5.40 -9.49 30.53
CA ASN A 68 -5.91 -10.67 29.81
C ASN A 68 -7.05 -10.34 28.84
N LEU A 69 -7.94 -9.41 29.19
CA LEU A 69 -8.97 -8.89 28.28
C LEU A 69 -8.33 -8.26 27.04
N ILE A 70 -7.29 -7.44 27.22
CA ILE A 70 -6.58 -6.83 26.09
C ILE A 70 -5.89 -7.90 25.23
N GLN A 71 -5.24 -8.92 25.84
CA GLN A 71 -4.64 -10.03 25.08
C GLN A 71 -5.69 -10.79 24.23
N ALA A 72 -6.90 -10.99 24.77
CA ALA A 72 -7.99 -11.67 24.07
C ALA A 72 -8.48 -10.94 22.80
N LEU A 73 -8.15 -9.65 22.62
CA LEU A 73 -8.41 -8.91 21.38
C LEU A 73 -7.44 -9.29 20.25
N GLY A 74 -6.24 -9.76 20.58
CA GLY A 74 -5.20 -10.13 19.61
C GLY A 74 -5.13 -11.63 19.31
N ASP A 75 -5.29 -12.48 20.34
CA ASP A 75 -5.12 -13.94 20.24
C ASP A 75 -5.92 -14.62 19.11
N PRO A 76 -7.20 -14.26 18.85
CA PRO A 76 -7.98 -14.88 17.78
C PRO A 76 -7.37 -14.67 16.38
N VAL A 77 -6.73 -13.52 16.14
CA VAL A 77 -6.12 -13.19 14.84
C VAL A 77 -4.96 -14.14 14.54
N PHE A 78 -4.08 -14.36 15.52
CA PHE A 78 -2.97 -15.30 15.38
C PHE A 78 -3.43 -16.76 15.33
N SER A 79 -4.52 -17.09 16.02
CA SER A 79 -5.11 -18.44 16.02
C SER A 79 -5.78 -18.79 14.69
N ALA A 80 -6.31 -17.79 13.98
CA ALA A 80 -6.92 -17.92 12.66
C ALA A 80 -5.94 -17.66 11.51
N LEU A 81 -4.63 -17.54 11.78
CA LEU A 81 -3.66 -17.09 10.79
C LEU A 81 -3.69 -17.89 9.46
N PRO A 82 -3.74 -19.23 9.46
CA PRO A 82 -3.86 -19.97 8.20
C PRO A 82 -5.14 -19.64 7.42
N LEU A 83 -6.28 -19.47 8.11
CA LEU A 83 -7.54 -19.09 7.47
C LEU A 83 -7.46 -17.68 6.86
N LEU A 84 -6.86 -16.73 7.59
CA LEU A 84 -6.66 -15.37 7.08
C LEU A 84 -5.79 -15.37 5.81
N PHE A 85 -4.75 -16.19 5.76
CA PHE A 85 -3.95 -16.38 4.55
C PHE A 85 -4.74 -17.04 3.41
N ALA A 86 -5.59 -18.02 3.69
CA ALA A 86 -6.46 -18.61 2.67
C ALA A 86 -7.37 -17.54 2.04
N ILE A 87 -7.99 -16.70 2.88
CA ILE A 87 -8.85 -15.60 2.45
C ILE A 87 -8.05 -14.57 1.64
N ALA A 88 -6.88 -14.16 2.12
CA ALA A 88 -6.09 -13.15 1.42
C ALA A 88 -5.61 -13.62 0.04
N PHE A 89 -5.24 -14.90 -0.10
CA PHE A 89 -4.88 -15.48 -1.39
C PHE A 89 -6.07 -15.60 -2.33
N VAL A 90 -7.28 -15.94 -1.86
CA VAL A 90 -8.44 -15.93 -2.76
C VAL A 90 -8.80 -14.51 -3.20
N ILE A 91 -8.75 -13.52 -2.31
CA ILE A 91 -9.05 -12.11 -2.60
C ILE A 91 -8.10 -11.58 -3.69
N ALA A 92 -6.80 -11.80 -3.52
CA ALA A 92 -5.78 -11.28 -4.42
C ALA A 92 -5.90 -11.78 -5.87
N PHE A 93 -6.53 -12.94 -6.08
CA PHE A 93 -6.63 -13.56 -7.39
C PHE A 93 -8.05 -13.61 -7.97
N THR A 94 -9.12 -13.35 -7.19
CA THR A 94 -10.53 -13.34 -7.65
C THR A 94 -11.12 -11.94 -7.83
N ASP A 95 -10.28 -10.90 -7.86
CA ASP A 95 -10.72 -9.50 -7.94
C ASP A 95 -11.74 -9.17 -6.83
N GLU A 96 -11.42 -9.61 -5.60
CA GLU A 96 -12.21 -9.35 -4.38
C GLU A 96 -13.63 -9.95 -4.37
N ALA A 97 -13.84 -11.06 -5.09
CA ALA A 97 -15.14 -11.73 -5.12
C ALA A 97 -15.57 -12.28 -3.74
N GLY A 98 -16.54 -11.63 -3.09
CA GLY A 98 -17.04 -12.04 -1.77
C GLY A 98 -17.54 -13.50 -1.69
N VAL A 99 -18.09 -14.06 -2.78
CA VAL A 99 -18.50 -15.48 -2.81
C VAL A 99 -17.30 -16.43 -2.76
N ALA A 100 -16.16 -16.06 -3.35
CA ALA A 100 -14.94 -16.86 -3.29
C ALA A 100 -14.35 -16.86 -1.87
N VAL A 101 -14.44 -15.73 -1.17
CA VAL A 101 -14.07 -15.62 0.26
C VAL A 101 -14.94 -16.55 1.10
N PHE A 102 -16.26 -16.52 0.90
CA PHE A 102 -17.18 -17.40 1.62
C PHE A 102 -16.89 -18.89 1.34
N ALA A 103 -16.67 -19.26 0.08
CA ALA A 103 -16.27 -20.61 -0.29
C ALA A 103 -14.94 -21.02 0.36
N THR A 104 -14.00 -20.09 0.51
CA THR A 104 -12.70 -20.33 1.15
C THR A 104 -12.82 -20.61 2.64
N ILE A 105 -13.70 -19.91 3.35
CA ILE A 105 -13.98 -20.19 4.77
C ILE A 105 -14.55 -21.60 4.94
N ILE A 106 -15.57 -21.95 4.16
CA ILE A 106 -16.15 -23.31 4.16
C ILE A 106 -15.06 -24.33 3.81
N GLY A 107 -14.28 -24.04 2.77
CA GLY A 107 -13.26 -24.93 2.28
C GLY A 107 -12.16 -25.22 3.30
N TYR A 108 -11.68 -24.19 4.00
CA TYR A 108 -10.68 -24.36 5.05
C TYR A 108 -11.22 -25.19 6.23
N LEU A 109 -12.47 -24.96 6.65
CA LEU A 109 -13.12 -25.74 7.71
C LEU A 109 -13.24 -27.22 7.33
N VAL A 110 -13.67 -27.52 6.10
CA VAL A 110 -13.74 -28.90 5.59
C VAL A 110 -12.34 -29.52 5.50
N PHE A 111 -11.36 -28.76 5.01
CA PHE A 111 -9.97 -29.21 4.90
C PHE A 111 -9.39 -29.66 6.25
N VAL A 112 -9.60 -28.91 7.33
CA VAL A 112 -9.13 -29.31 8.67
C VAL A 112 -9.99 -30.40 9.31
N ALA A 113 -11.31 -30.37 9.11
CA ALA A 113 -12.23 -31.36 9.67
C ALA A 113 -12.00 -32.77 9.08
N VAL A 114 -11.71 -32.87 7.79
CA VAL A 114 -11.39 -34.15 7.14
C VAL A 114 -10.08 -34.72 7.68
N GLN A 115 -9.07 -33.87 7.94
CA GLN A 115 -7.80 -34.34 8.52
C GLN A 115 -7.99 -34.99 9.89
N GLN A 116 -8.83 -34.42 10.74
CA GLN A 116 -9.10 -34.94 12.09
C GLN A 116 -9.50 -36.42 12.09
N VAL A 117 -10.26 -36.85 11.08
CA VAL A 117 -10.72 -38.25 10.96
C VAL A 117 -9.55 -39.22 10.83
N PHE A 118 -8.43 -38.78 10.25
CA PHE A 118 -7.27 -39.62 9.93
C PHE A 118 -6.05 -39.36 10.81
N ILE A 119 -6.21 -38.58 11.87
CA ILE A 119 -5.13 -38.27 12.82
C ILE A 119 -5.52 -38.85 14.17
N THR A 120 -4.69 -39.78 14.66
CA THR A 120 -4.83 -40.36 16.00
C THR A 120 -3.61 -39.96 16.81
N VAL A 121 -3.85 -39.32 17.96
CA VAL A 121 -2.81 -38.96 18.93
C VAL A 121 -3.01 -39.81 20.18
N ASN A 122 -1.94 -40.34 20.75
CA ASN A 122 -2.03 -41.13 21.98
C ASN A 122 -2.43 -40.26 23.18
N LYS A 123 -2.90 -40.89 24.27
CA LYS A 123 -3.39 -40.16 25.46
C LYS A 123 -2.36 -39.24 26.10
N THR A 124 -1.07 -39.54 25.94
CA THR A 124 0.03 -38.75 26.49
C THR A 124 0.54 -37.68 25.52
N GLU A 125 -0.08 -37.51 24.34
CA GLU A 125 0.33 -36.56 23.29
C GLU A 125 1.81 -36.66 22.88
N THR A 126 2.37 -37.87 22.96
CA THR A 126 3.79 -38.17 22.63
C THR A 126 3.95 -38.89 21.29
N GLU A 127 2.88 -39.47 20.77
CA GLU A 127 2.88 -40.21 19.52
C GLU A 127 1.64 -39.88 18.69
N ALA A 128 1.84 -39.74 17.38
CA ALA A 128 0.74 -39.59 16.43
C ALA A 128 0.85 -40.59 15.28
N VAL A 129 -0.31 -41.07 14.83
CA VAL A 129 -0.50 -41.82 13.59
C VAL A 129 -1.31 -40.97 12.63
N ILE A 130 -0.80 -40.81 11.41
CA ILE A 130 -1.44 -40.03 10.35
C ILE A 130 -1.73 -40.97 9.18
N LEU A 131 -3.00 -41.06 8.79
CA LEU A 131 -3.54 -41.93 7.74
C LEU A 131 -3.49 -43.43 8.08
N PHE A 132 -2.30 -44.00 8.27
CA PHE A 132 -2.10 -45.41 8.64
C PHE A 132 -0.74 -45.64 9.32
N GLU A 133 -0.64 -46.70 10.13
CA GLU A 133 0.62 -47.12 10.77
C GLU A 133 1.60 -47.73 9.75
N GLY A 134 2.91 -47.60 10.01
CA GLY A 134 3.94 -48.26 9.18
C GLY A 134 4.31 -47.56 7.88
N GLY A 135 3.81 -46.35 7.62
CA GLY A 135 4.14 -45.58 6.40
C GLY A 135 5.53 -44.93 6.36
N GLY A 136 6.56 -45.56 6.93
CA GLY A 136 7.95 -45.07 6.91
C GLY A 136 8.22 -43.79 7.74
N ARG A 137 7.33 -43.42 8.66
CA ARG A 137 7.36 -42.18 9.44
C ARG A 137 7.40 -42.51 10.94
N GLY A 138 8.27 -41.86 11.71
CA GLY A 138 8.37 -42.09 13.15
C GLY A 138 7.22 -41.45 13.92
N LYS A 139 6.51 -42.23 14.75
CA LYS A 139 5.34 -41.76 15.52
C LYS A 139 5.64 -40.53 16.41
N ALA A 140 6.83 -40.49 17.00
CA ALA A 140 7.30 -39.36 17.81
C ALA A 140 7.70 -38.12 16.99
N GLU A 141 8.03 -38.26 15.71
CA GLU A 141 8.25 -37.11 14.82
C GLU A 141 6.90 -36.55 14.30
N LEU A 142 5.92 -37.43 14.09
CA LEU A 142 4.60 -37.04 13.59
C LEU A 142 3.78 -36.22 14.59
N VAL A 143 3.92 -36.48 15.89
CA VAL A 143 3.19 -35.70 16.90
C VAL A 143 3.59 -34.21 16.87
N LYS A 144 4.83 -33.90 16.49
CA LYS A 144 5.36 -32.53 16.39
C LYS A 144 4.78 -31.70 15.24
N ILE A 145 4.00 -32.32 14.36
CA ILE A 145 3.35 -31.67 13.22
C ILE A 145 1.82 -31.80 13.28
N VAL A 146 1.28 -32.15 14.45
CA VAL A 146 -0.16 -32.26 14.71
C VAL A 146 -0.52 -31.25 15.80
N GLY A 147 -1.69 -30.64 15.69
CA GLY A 147 -2.20 -29.75 16.73
C GLY A 147 -3.64 -29.36 16.46
N LYS A 148 -4.12 -28.31 17.12
CA LYS A 148 -5.49 -27.81 16.93
C LYS A 148 -5.52 -26.63 15.97
N SER A 149 -6.51 -26.59 15.09
CA SER A 149 -6.82 -25.44 14.23
C SER A 149 -8.33 -25.26 14.19
N LEU A 150 -8.81 -24.10 14.66
CA LEU A 150 -10.25 -23.79 14.75
C LEU A 150 -11.07 -24.90 15.44
N GLY A 151 -10.51 -25.52 16.48
CA GLY A 151 -11.15 -26.61 17.23
C GLY A 151 -10.91 -28.02 16.67
N PHE A 152 -10.35 -28.16 15.47
CA PHE A 152 -10.09 -29.46 14.84
C PHE A 152 -8.66 -29.93 15.06
N THR A 153 -8.47 -31.21 15.41
CA THR A 153 -7.15 -31.84 15.38
C THR A 153 -6.71 -32.01 13.93
N SER A 154 -5.64 -31.33 13.53
CA SER A 154 -5.21 -31.25 12.14
C SER A 154 -3.69 -31.14 12.04
N LEU A 155 -3.18 -31.30 10.81
CA LEU A 155 -1.77 -31.07 10.52
C LEU A 155 -1.42 -29.60 10.77
N GLN A 156 -0.35 -29.36 11.50
CA GLN A 156 0.26 -28.04 11.66
C GLN A 156 0.98 -27.68 10.36
N THR A 157 0.18 -27.18 9.43
CA THR A 157 0.65 -26.70 8.12
C THR A 157 1.06 -25.22 8.16
N SER A 158 0.86 -24.56 9.30
CA SER A 158 1.00 -23.12 9.42
C SER A 158 0.22 -22.42 8.29
N VAL A 159 0.73 -21.35 7.68
CA VAL A 159 0.09 -20.59 6.62
C VAL A 159 0.06 -21.37 5.30
N PHE A 160 0.89 -22.41 5.12
CA PHE A 160 0.97 -23.15 3.85
C PHE A 160 -0.33 -23.88 3.51
N GLY A 161 -0.99 -24.49 4.51
CA GLY A 161 -2.30 -25.10 4.30
C GLY A 161 -3.34 -24.06 3.91
N GLY A 162 -3.31 -22.88 4.55
CA GLY A 162 -4.12 -21.73 4.20
C GLY A 162 -3.92 -21.28 2.75
N ILE A 163 -2.67 -21.04 2.35
CA ILE A 163 -2.29 -20.64 0.98
C ILE A 163 -2.78 -21.67 -0.04
N ALA A 164 -2.58 -22.97 0.24
CA ALA A 164 -3.02 -24.05 -0.65
C ALA A 164 -4.55 -24.05 -0.82
N VAL A 165 -5.30 -23.91 0.28
CA VAL A 165 -6.77 -23.80 0.24
C VAL A 165 -7.20 -22.57 -0.57
N GLY A 166 -6.64 -21.38 -0.29
CA GLY A 166 -6.97 -20.14 -1.00
C GLY A 166 -6.71 -20.25 -2.50
N MET A 167 -5.55 -20.78 -2.90
CA MET A 167 -5.18 -21.00 -4.31
C MET A 167 -6.08 -22.04 -5.00
N PHE A 168 -6.50 -23.07 -4.28
CA PHE A 168 -7.38 -24.10 -4.83
C PHE A 168 -8.81 -23.56 -5.01
N VAL A 169 -9.35 -22.81 -4.03
CA VAL A 169 -10.67 -22.19 -4.14
C VAL A 169 -10.67 -21.10 -5.21
N GLN A 170 -9.59 -20.32 -5.32
CA GLN A 170 -9.36 -19.42 -6.46
C GLN A 170 -9.51 -20.14 -7.80
N PHE A 171 -8.87 -21.31 -7.95
CA PHE A 171 -8.96 -22.10 -9.17
C PHE A 171 -10.40 -22.56 -9.45
N LEU A 172 -11.10 -23.05 -8.42
CA LEU A 172 -12.50 -23.47 -8.54
C LEU A 172 -13.42 -22.29 -8.90
N TYR A 173 -13.21 -21.13 -8.30
CA TYR A 173 -13.95 -19.92 -8.61
C TYR A 173 -13.77 -19.55 -10.07
N ASN A 174 -12.53 -19.38 -10.54
CA ASN A 174 -12.24 -19.01 -11.92
C ASN A 174 -12.84 -20.00 -12.93
N LYS A 175 -12.85 -21.30 -12.58
CA LYS A 175 -13.38 -22.34 -13.46
C LYS A 175 -14.90 -22.43 -13.47
N PHE A 176 -15.57 -22.24 -12.33
CA PHE A 176 -16.97 -22.62 -12.17
C PHE A 176 -17.94 -21.50 -11.82
N HIS A 177 -17.48 -20.27 -11.55
CA HIS A 177 -18.36 -19.16 -11.15
C HIS A 177 -19.43 -18.78 -12.20
N THR A 178 -19.27 -19.19 -13.45
CA THR A 178 -20.21 -18.97 -14.57
C THR A 178 -20.87 -20.27 -15.07
N ILE A 179 -20.73 -21.39 -14.35
CA ILE A 179 -21.28 -22.69 -14.79
C ILE A 179 -22.81 -22.64 -14.92
N GLN A 180 -23.33 -23.22 -16.00
CA GLN A 180 -24.77 -23.41 -16.22
C GLN A 180 -25.12 -24.88 -15.99
N LEU A 181 -26.11 -25.15 -15.14
CA LEU A 181 -26.56 -26.50 -14.82
C LEU A 181 -27.94 -26.77 -15.44
N PRO A 182 -28.32 -28.05 -15.66
CA PRO A 182 -29.66 -28.43 -16.13
C PRO A 182 -30.78 -27.82 -15.30
N GLN A 183 -31.94 -27.53 -15.90
CA GLN A 183 -33.03 -26.78 -15.25
C GLN A 183 -33.42 -27.31 -13.86
N ILE A 184 -33.49 -28.63 -13.67
CA ILE A 184 -33.86 -29.29 -12.40
C ILE A 184 -32.92 -28.89 -11.24
N ILE A 185 -31.63 -28.62 -11.53
CA ILE A 185 -30.61 -28.27 -10.53
C ILE A 185 -30.00 -26.88 -10.78
N SER A 186 -30.63 -26.07 -11.63
CA SER A 186 -30.14 -24.74 -12.05
C SER A 186 -29.97 -23.76 -10.89
N PHE A 187 -30.70 -23.96 -9.79
CA PHE A 187 -30.56 -23.21 -8.54
C PHE A 187 -29.11 -23.20 -7.99
N PHE A 188 -28.38 -24.30 -8.23
CA PHE A 188 -27.00 -24.49 -7.78
C PHE A 188 -25.96 -23.96 -8.77
N GLY A 189 -26.36 -23.38 -9.91
CA GLY A 189 -25.46 -22.87 -10.94
C GLY A 189 -24.71 -21.59 -10.56
N GLY A 190 -23.74 -21.22 -11.39
CA GLY A 190 -22.94 -20.00 -11.26
C GLY A 190 -22.13 -19.93 -9.95
N LYS A 191 -22.11 -18.75 -9.32
CA LYS A 191 -21.30 -18.48 -8.12
C LYS A 191 -21.64 -19.39 -6.93
N ARG A 192 -22.88 -19.86 -6.82
CA ARG A 192 -23.31 -20.78 -5.75
C ARG A 192 -22.66 -22.16 -5.88
N PHE A 193 -22.43 -22.60 -7.11
CA PHE A 193 -21.75 -23.87 -7.39
C PHE A 193 -20.35 -23.90 -6.80
N VAL A 194 -19.65 -22.75 -6.78
CA VAL A 194 -18.28 -22.66 -6.26
C VAL A 194 -18.20 -23.12 -4.80
N ALA A 195 -19.13 -22.67 -3.95
CA ALA A 195 -19.15 -23.09 -2.55
C ALA A 195 -19.44 -24.60 -2.41
N LEU A 196 -20.32 -25.14 -3.26
CA LEU A 196 -20.69 -26.56 -3.23
C LEU A 196 -19.54 -27.47 -3.69
N VAL A 197 -18.92 -27.17 -4.84
CA VAL A 197 -17.81 -27.97 -5.37
C VAL A 197 -16.55 -27.87 -4.49
N THR A 198 -16.41 -26.79 -3.72
CA THR A 198 -15.31 -26.62 -2.77
C THR A 198 -15.32 -27.70 -1.69
N ILE A 199 -16.47 -28.16 -1.21
CA ILE A 199 -16.54 -29.18 -0.14
C ILE A 199 -15.83 -30.50 -0.52
N PRO A 200 -16.25 -31.22 -1.58
CA PRO A 200 -15.57 -32.46 -1.97
C PRO A 200 -14.14 -32.20 -2.45
N ALA A 201 -13.87 -31.05 -3.07
CA ALA A 201 -12.51 -30.69 -3.48
C ALA A 201 -11.54 -30.51 -2.30
N MET A 202 -12.00 -29.93 -1.19
CA MET A 202 -11.17 -29.75 0.01
C MET A 202 -10.94 -31.05 0.77
N ALA A 203 -11.88 -31.99 0.68
CA ALA A 203 -11.64 -33.35 1.16
C ALA A 203 -10.48 -34.02 0.39
N LEU A 204 -10.46 -33.89 -0.95
CA LEU A 204 -9.34 -34.39 -1.77
C LEU A 204 -8.02 -33.69 -1.42
N LEU A 205 -8.04 -32.36 -1.27
CA LEU A 205 -6.86 -31.61 -0.86
C LEU A 205 -6.35 -32.03 0.53
N ALA A 206 -7.26 -32.32 1.47
CA ALA A 206 -6.90 -32.83 2.79
C ALA A 206 -6.16 -34.18 2.69
N PHE A 207 -6.62 -35.11 1.85
CA PHE A 207 -5.90 -36.37 1.62
C PHE A 207 -4.51 -36.16 1.02
N VAL A 208 -4.37 -35.24 0.07
CA VAL A 208 -3.04 -34.87 -0.47
C VAL A 208 -2.12 -34.41 0.67
N PHE A 209 -2.61 -33.55 1.56
CA PHE A 209 -1.83 -33.11 2.72
C PHE A 209 -1.53 -34.24 3.70
N LEU A 210 -2.49 -35.12 4.02
CA LEU A 210 -2.26 -36.27 4.92
C LEU A 210 -1.18 -37.24 4.39
N ILE A 211 -1.02 -37.34 3.07
CA ILE A 211 0.00 -38.18 2.43
C ILE A 211 1.35 -37.48 2.40
N PHE A 212 1.42 -36.25 1.89
CA PHE A 212 2.68 -35.59 1.56
C PHE A 212 3.20 -34.65 2.66
N TRP A 213 2.31 -33.94 3.36
CA TRP A 213 2.70 -32.96 4.36
C TRP A 213 3.51 -33.57 5.50
N PRO A 214 3.25 -34.80 6.00
CA PRO A 214 4.08 -35.37 7.05
C PRO A 214 5.58 -35.39 6.74
N TRP A 215 5.95 -35.70 5.50
CA TRP A 215 7.34 -35.66 5.06
C TRP A 215 7.89 -34.24 5.02
N VAL A 216 7.12 -33.31 4.46
CA VAL A 216 7.47 -31.89 4.39
C VAL A 216 7.65 -31.32 5.80
N GLY A 217 6.67 -31.52 6.67
CA GLY A 217 6.66 -31.04 8.05
C GLY A 217 7.84 -31.56 8.86
N VAL A 218 8.19 -32.85 8.77
CA VAL A 218 9.37 -33.40 9.45
C VAL A 218 10.67 -32.76 8.95
N VAL A 219 10.80 -32.55 7.63
CA VAL A 219 11.97 -31.88 7.06
C VAL A 219 12.05 -30.41 7.47
N LEU A 220 10.92 -29.68 7.44
CA LEU A 220 10.84 -28.29 7.87
C LEU A 220 11.20 -28.13 9.34
N ASN A 221 10.72 -29.05 10.18
CA ASN A 221 11.04 -29.11 11.59
C ASN A 221 12.55 -29.31 11.84
N LYS A 222 13.20 -30.22 11.09
CA LYS A 222 14.66 -30.41 11.13
C LYS A 222 15.42 -29.18 10.65
N PHE A 223 14.94 -28.54 9.58
CA PHE A 223 15.54 -27.32 9.05
C PHE A 223 15.45 -26.16 10.06
N GLY A 224 14.29 -25.94 10.70
CA GLY A 224 14.12 -24.94 11.74
C GLY A 224 15.03 -25.17 12.95
N ALA A 225 15.23 -26.43 13.35
CA ALA A 225 16.19 -26.80 14.39
C ALA A 225 17.64 -26.46 14.01
N LEU A 226 18.04 -26.75 12.77
CA LEU A 226 19.38 -26.43 12.26
C LEU A 226 19.63 -24.92 12.21
N LEU A 227 18.64 -24.14 11.78
CA LEU A 227 18.73 -22.68 11.80
C LEU A 227 19.04 -22.19 13.22
N GLY A 228 18.35 -22.70 14.24
CA GLY A 228 18.60 -22.44 15.67
C GLY A 228 20.05 -22.59 16.13
N GLN A 229 20.82 -23.49 15.51
CA GLN A 229 22.17 -23.83 15.97
C GLN A 229 23.30 -23.06 15.27
N THR A 230 22.96 -22.17 14.32
CA THR A 230 23.97 -21.39 13.58
C THR A 230 24.70 -20.41 14.51
N SER A 231 26.03 -20.55 14.57
CA SER A 231 26.88 -19.71 15.42
C SER A 231 27.13 -18.33 14.79
N TYR A 232 27.29 -17.31 15.63
CA TYR A 232 27.68 -15.94 15.27
C TYR A 232 26.74 -15.14 14.35
N GLY A 233 25.51 -15.61 14.07
CA GLY A 233 24.48 -14.78 13.41
C GLY A 233 24.67 -14.53 11.91
N PHE A 234 25.49 -15.35 11.23
CA PHE A 234 25.72 -15.21 9.79
C PHE A 234 24.46 -15.50 8.95
N ASP A 235 23.55 -16.32 9.47
CA ASP A 235 22.21 -16.55 8.94
C ASP A 235 21.40 -15.24 8.87
N SER A 236 21.44 -14.40 9.92
CA SER A 236 20.82 -13.07 9.93
C SER A 236 21.42 -12.14 8.89
N LEU A 237 22.74 -12.20 8.64
CA LEU A 237 23.39 -11.42 7.59
C LEU A 237 22.85 -11.77 6.20
N ILE A 238 22.87 -13.06 5.86
CA ILE A 238 22.36 -13.56 4.57
C ILE A 238 20.89 -13.20 4.41
N PHE A 239 20.10 -13.43 5.46
CA PHE A 239 18.69 -13.09 5.48
C PHE A 239 18.46 -11.61 5.18
N GLY A 240 19.12 -10.70 5.90
CA GLY A 240 18.96 -9.26 5.73
C GLY A 240 19.32 -8.78 4.32
N TYR A 241 20.38 -9.35 3.72
CA TYR A 241 20.76 -9.04 2.36
C TYR A 241 19.71 -9.49 1.34
N ILE A 242 19.25 -10.74 1.43
CA ILE A 242 18.26 -11.30 0.50
C ILE A 242 16.92 -10.57 0.66
N GLU A 243 16.47 -10.39 1.89
CA GLU A 243 15.21 -9.73 2.21
C GLU A 243 15.15 -8.33 1.58
N ARG A 244 16.18 -7.50 1.78
CA ARG A 244 16.24 -6.17 1.15
C ARG A 244 16.40 -6.22 -0.35
N SER A 245 17.19 -7.16 -0.87
CA SER A 245 17.39 -7.34 -2.31
C SER A 245 16.11 -7.70 -3.06
N LEU A 246 15.10 -8.24 -2.36
CA LEU A 246 13.83 -8.69 -2.95
C LEU A 246 12.71 -7.63 -2.94
N ILE A 247 12.90 -6.49 -2.27
CA ILE A 247 11.93 -5.38 -2.25
C ILE A 247 11.56 -4.86 -3.64
N PRO A 248 12.50 -4.67 -4.58
CA PRO A 248 12.18 -4.19 -5.94
C PRO A 248 11.17 -5.07 -6.67
N PHE A 249 11.08 -6.33 -6.27
CA PHE A 249 10.19 -7.33 -6.87
C PHE A 249 8.91 -7.54 -6.05
N GLY A 250 8.80 -6.96 -4.85
CA GLY A 250 7.76 -7.27 -3.86
C GLY A 250 7.89 -8.68 -3.28
N LEU A 251 8.97 -9.41 -3.61
CA LEU A 251 9.16 -10.81 -3.21
C LEU A 251 9.66 -10.97 -1.78
N HIS A 252 10.05 -9.87 -1.13
CA HIS A 252 10.58 -9.91 0.22
C HIS A 252 9.55 -10.47 1.22
N HIS A 253 8.26 -10.12 1.10
CA HIS A 253 7.19 -10.74 1.89
C HIS A 253 7.06 -12.24 1.66
N VAL A 254 7.26 -12.70 0.41
CA VAL A 254 7.24 -14.13 0.08
C VAL A 254 8.45 -14.85 0.65
N PHE A 255 9.61 -14.18 0.68
CA PHE A 255 10.85 -14.73 1.20
C PHE A 255 10.84 -14.88 2.72
N TYR A 256 10.46 -13.83 3.44
CA TYR A 256 10.49 -13.90 4.90
C TYR A 256 9.29 -14.65 5.48
N ALA A 257 8.12 -14.66 4.81
CA ALA A 257 6.90 -15.24 5.39
C ALA A 257 7.04 -16.71 5.83
N PRO A 258 7.70 -17.60 5.07
CA PRO A 258 8.04 -18.95 5.55
C PRO A 258 8.81 -18.92 6.88
N LEU A 259 9.84 -18.10 6.99
CA LEU A 259 10.68 -18.01 8.20
C LEU A 259 9.97 -17.30 9.36
N TRP A 260 9.00 -16.45 9.07
CA TRP A 260 8.35 -15.59 10.06
C TRP A 260 7.06 -16.18 10.61
N TYR A 261 6.27 -16.83 9.76
CA TYR A 261 4.92 -17.24 10.09
C TYR A 261 4.76 -18.75 10.10
N THR A 262 5.80 -19.51 9.73
CA THR A 262 5.73 -20.97 9.59
C THR A 262 6.80 -21.72 10.35
N SER A 263 6.57 -23.03 10.49
CA SER A 263 7.50 -23.95 11.12
C SER A 263 8.87 -24.01 10.43
N VAL A 264 9.03 -23.48 9.20
CA VAL A 264 10.33 -23.32 8.54
C VAL A 264 11.28 -22.48 9.40
N GLY A 265 10.79 -21.40 10.01
CA GLY A 265 11.56 -20.59 10.95
C GLY A 265 11.47 -21.09 12.39
N GLY A 266 10.77 -22.21 12.63
CA GLY A 266 10.49 -22.80 13.93
C GLY A 266 9.42 -22.10 14.77
N ASP A 267 8.89 -22.79 15.78
CA ASP A 267 7.79 -22.31 16.63
C ASP A 267 8.09 -22.57 18.12
N ALA A 268 8.88 -21.67 18.71
CA ALA A 268 9.21 -21.70 20.13
C ALA A 268 7.94 -21.62 21.02
N GLY A 269 6.91 -20.88 20.59
CA GLY A 269 5.67 -20.74 21.34
C GLY A 269 4.87 -22.03 21.44
N ALA A 270 4.66 -22.71 20.31
CA ALA A 270 3.98 -24.02 20.28
C ALA A 270 4.76 -25.08 21.06
N THR A 271 6.09 -25.04 21.00
CA THR A 271 6.91 -25.99 21.73
C THR A 271 6.82 -25.76 23.25
N ILE A 272 6.82 -24.51 23.68
CA ILE A 272 6.57 -24.14 25.09
C ILE A 272 5.17 -24.54 25.51
N GLU A 273 4.15 -24.34 24.67
CA GLU A 273 2.77 -24.74 24.96
C GLU A 273 2.59 -26.26 25.05
N ALA A 274 3.26 -27.03 24.19
CA ALA A 274 3.26 -28.48 24.27
C ALA A 274 3.94 -28.98 25.56
N GLY A 275 5.08 -28.40 25.92
CA GLY A 275 5.72 -28.66 27.22
C GLY A 275 4.82 -28.32 28.40
N LEU A 276 4.11 -27.17 28.32
CA LEU A 276 3.16 -26.74 29.33
C LEU A 276 2.01 -27.74 29.54
N LYS A 277 1.52 -28.36 28.47
CA LYS A 277 0.49 -29.41 28.54
C LYS A 277 1.05 -30.73 29.07
N ALA A 278 2.24 -31.13 28.65
CA ALA A 278 2.86 -32.38 29.10
C ALA A 278 3.14 -32.41 30.61
N ALA A 279 3.47 -31.27 31.21
CA ALA A 279 3.71 -31.17 32.65
C ALA A 279 2.44 -30.91 33.48
N ALA A 280 1.31 -30.59 32.85
CA ALA A 280 0.04 -30.33 33.49
C ALA A 280 -0.92 -31.51 33.27
N GLY A 281 -1.05 -32.39 34.26
CA GLY A 281 -2.18 -33.33 34.32
C GLY A 281 -3.53 -32.59 34.34
N ASP A 282 -4.60 -33.29 33.93
CA ASP A 282 -5.96 -32.77 33.73
C ASP A 282 -6.41 -31.73 34.77
N GLY A 283 -6.58 -30.47 34.34
CA GLY A 283 -7.34 -29.44 35.08
C GLY A 283 -6.58 -28.20 35.59
N VAL A 284 -5.33 -27.94 35.17
CA VAL A 284 -4.57 -26.78 35.68
C VAL A 284 -4.61 -25.57 34.74
N ILE A 285 -4.98 -24.40 35.28
CA ILE A 285 -4.86 -23.10 34.61
C ILE A 285 -3.40 -22.63 34.69
N ILE A 286 -2.79 -22.41 33.54
CA ILE A 286 -1.40 -21.96 33.39
C ILE A 286 -1.29 -20.48 33.76
N ASN A 287 -0.78 -20.20 34.96
CA ASN A 287 -0.30 -18.86 35.36
C ASN A 287 1.22 -18.90 35.57
N GLY A 288 1.88 -17.74 35.38
CA GLY A 288 3.30 -17.55 35.06
C GLY A 288 4.40 -18.23 35.89
N ALA A 289 4.08 -18.98 36.95
CA ALA A 289 5.03 -19.81 37.71
C ALA A 289 5.34 -21.17 37.03
N ASN A 290 4.44 -21.72 36.21
CA ASN A 290 4.60 -23.06 35.62
C ASN A 290 5.57 -23.08 34.42
N THR A 291 5.77 -21.95 33.73
CA THR A 291 6.71 -21.83 32.60
C THR A 291 8.14 -22.23 32.99
N ALA A 292 8.49 -22.04 34.27
CA ALA A 292 9.85 -22.25 34.75
C ALA A 292 10.24 -23.71 34.96
N ALA A 293 9.31 -24.54 35.46
CA ALA A 293 9.52 -25.98 35.62
C ALA A 293 9.66 -26.70 34.26
N ILE A 294 8.81 -26.35 33.30
CA ILE A 294 8.81 -26.93 31.95
C ILE A 294 10.02 -26.52 31.11
N LEU A 295 10.46 -25.27 31.24
CA LEU A 295 11.67 -24.81 30.55
C LEU A 295 12.94 -25.43 31.14
N LYS A 296 12.95 -25.78 32.44
CA LYS A 296 14.05 -26.51 33.08
C LYS A 296 14.18 -27.95 32.55
N ASP A 297 13.07 -28.67 32.39
CA ASP A 297 13.07 -30.02 31.78
C ASP A 297 13.41 -29.96 30.29
N TYR A 298 13.02 -28.88 29.60
CA TYR A 298 13.45 -28.60 28.24
C TYR A 298 14.97 -28.37 28.09
N ALA A 299 15.62 -27.65 29.01
CA ALA A 299 17.07 -27.44 28.94
C ALA A 299 17.88 -28.77 28.93
N ALA A 300 17.26 -29.89 29.34
CA ALA A 300 17.82 -31.22 29.26
C ALA A 300 17.75 -31.88 27.85
N ASP A 301 16.77 -31.52 27.00
CA ASP A 301 16.67 -31.98 25.60
C ASP A 301 16.55 -30.80 24.62
N LYS A 302 17.71 -30.29 24.22
CA LYS A 302 17.86 -29.18 23.26
C LYS A 302 17.30 -29.48 21.87
N SER A 303 17.06 -30.76 21.52
CA SER A 303 16.60 -31.18 20.18
C SER A 303 15.09 -30.99 19.98
N ALA A 304 14.33 -30.76 21.06
CA ALA A 304 12.90 -30.46 21.01
C ALA A 304 12.63 -29.02 20.53
N PHE A 305 13.56 -28.09 20.79
CA PHE A 305 13.61 -26.68 20.38
C PHE A 305 13.78 -26.46 18.86
N GLN A 306 12.74 -26.00 18.16
CA GLN A 306 12.79 -25.69 16.73
C GLN A 306 12.52 -24.21 16.49
N GLY A 307 13.57 -23.48 16.09
CA GLY A 307 13.59 -22.10 15.60
C GLY A 307 12.89 -21.00 16.43
N ASP A 308 12.81 -19.81 15.86
CA ASP A 308 12.58 -18.51 16.52
C ASP A 308 11.68 -17.56 15.70
N SER A 309 10.86 -18.10 14.79
CA SER A 309 10.00 -17.31 13.90
C SER A 309 9.23 -16.22 14.65
N THR A 310 8.73 -15.19 13.96
CA THR A 310 7.82 -14.17 14.55
C THR A 310 6.56 -14.74 15.21
N ALA A 311 6.31 -16.07 15.16
CA ALA A 311 5.51 -16.78 16.16
C ALA A 311 5.89 -16.46 17.62
N ALA A 312 7.09 -15.91 17.86
CA ALA A 312 7.56 -15.37 19.12
C ALA A 312 6.72 -14.21 19.70
N LEU A 313 5.83 -13.55 18.94
CA LEU A 313 4.88 -12.61 19.54
C LEU A 313 3.99 -13.29 20.59
N LYS A 314 3.68 -14.59 20.38
CA LYS A 314 3.01 -15.41 21.39
C LYS A 314 3.82 -15.57 22.66
N LEU A 315 5.15 -15.39 22.62
CA LEU A 315 5.99 -15.44 23.82
C LEU A 315 5.75 -14.26 24.75
N LEU A 316 5.22 -13.15 24.22
CA LEU A 316 4.89 -11.98 25.02
C LEU A 316 3.85 -12.32 26.09
N LYS A 317 2.93 -13.26 25.82
CA LYS A 317 1.87 -13.70 26.74
C LYS A 317 2.38 -14.40 28.00
N TYR A 318 3.62 -14.92 27.98
CA TYR A 318 4.21 -15.63 29.12
C TYR A 318 4.82 -14.65 30.14
N GLY A 319 5.26 -15.15 31.29
CA GLY A 319 5.89 -14.35 32.35
C GLY A 319 7.20 -13.67 31.91
N ASN A 320 7.70 -12.73 32.74
CA ASN A 320 8.95 -12.01 32.44
C ASN A 320 10.21 -12.82 32.74
N PHE A 321 10.14 -13.72 33.72
CA PHE A 321 11.27 -14.46 34.25
C PHE A 321 10.98 -15.95 34.31
N ILE A 322 12.06 -16.73 34.25
CA ILE A 322 12.12 -18.17 34.47
C ILE A 322 12.95 -18.41 35.73
N ASP A 323 12.33 -19.03 36.73
CA ASP A 323 12.91 -19.35 38.03
C ASP A 323 13.25 -20.85 38.12
N TYR A 324 14.53 -21.23 38.25
CA TYR A 324 14.94 -22.64 38.32
C TYR A 324 16.08 -22.88 39.30
N THR A 325 16.15 -24.08 39.86
CA THR A 325 17.26 -24.49 40.75
C THR A 325 18.38 -25.15 39.94
N LEU A 326 19.60 -24.59 40.01
CA LEU A 326 20.82 -25.15 39.44
C LEU A 326 21.82 -25.43 40.57
N ASN A 327 22.24 -26.70 40.74
CA ASN A 327 23.17 -27.12 41.80
C ASN A 327 22.76 -26.66 43.22
N GLY A 328 21.46 -26.74 43.54
CA GLY A 328 20.92 -26.33 44.85
C GLY A 328 20.78 -24.82 45.07
N LYS A 329 21.10 -23.98 44.08
CA LYS A 329 20.87 -22.53 44.12
C LYS A 329 19.70 -22.13 43.22
N GLU A 330 18.82 -21.27 43.72
CA GLU A 330 17.77 -20.66 42.90
C GLU A 330 18.38 -19.62 41.95
N VAL A 331 18.04 -19.73 40.68
CA VAL A 331 18.48 -18.85 39.59
C VAL A 331 17.25 -18.30 38.90
N LYS A 332 17.19 -16.96 38.79
CA LYS A 332 16.13 -16.22 38.10
C LYS A 332 16.70 -15.57 36.84
N VAL A 333 16.18 -15.94 35.67
CA VAL A 333 16.68 -15.46 34.37
C VAL A 333 15.53 -14.86 33.56
N PRO A 334 15.72 -13.70 32.89
CA PRO A 334 14.72 -13.18 31.96
C PRO A 334 14.36 -14.21 30.88
N LEU A 335 13.10 -14.24 30.45
CA LEU A 335 12.59 -15.25 29.51
C LEU A 335 13.44 -15.35 28.25
N PHE A 336 13.69 -14.25 27.55
CA PHE A 336 14.45 -14.27 26.29
C PHE A 336 15.92 -14.60 26.50
N THR A 337 16.51 -14.18 27.61
CA THR A 337 17.87 -14.59 27.99
C THR A 337 17.95 -16.10 28.25
N PHE A 338 16.94 -16.67 28.91
CA PHE A 338 16.85 -18.11 29.10
C PHE A 338 16.78 -18.84 27.75
N LEU A 339 15.93 -18.37 26.83
CA LEU A 339 15.79 -18.95 25.49
C LEU A 339 17.11 -18.85 24.71
N GLN A 340 17.80 -17.71 24.79
CA GLN A 340 19.13 -17.49 24.18
C GLN A 340 20.18 -18.47 24.69
N ASN A 341 20.24 -18.68 26.00
CA ASN A 341 21.18 -19.64 26.62
C ASN A 341 20.91 -21.09 26.19
N ASN A 342 19.71 -21.37 25.69
CA ASN A 342 19.31 -22.66 25.15
C ASN A 342 19.34 -22.72 23.62
N GLY A 343 19.99 -21.75 22.96
CA GLY A 343 20.23 -21.76 21.52
C GLY A 343 19.11 -21.11 20.69
N MET A 344 18.18 -20.37 21.30
CA MET A 344 17.13 -19.66 20.56
C MET A 344 17.37 -18.17 20.56
N LYS A 345 17.44 -17.56 19.38
CA LYS A 345 17.57 -16.11 19.24
C LYS A 345 16.26 -15.51 18.77
N ILE A 346 15.39 -15.16 19.71
CA ILE A 346 14.09 -14.55 19.36
C ILE A 346 14.31 -13.31 18.50
N GLY A 347 13.63 -13.23 17.36
CA GLY A 347 13.67 -12.05 16.50
C GLY A 347 14.88 -11.99 15.55
N ARG A 348 15.74 -13.01 15.44
CA ARG A 348 16.99 -12.93 14.66
C ARG A 348 16.81 -12.48 13.21
N PHE A 349 15.65 -12.78 12.63
CA PHE A 349 15.24 -12.42 11.27
C PHE A 349 14.34 -11.18 11.23
N ALA A 350 14.31 -10.38 12.29
CA ALA A 350 13.49 -9.18 12.46
C ALA A 350 14.30 -8.01 13.06
N ASP A 351 15.11 -8.26 14.09
CA ASP A 351 15.82 -7.25 14.90
C ASP A 351 16.68 -6.27 14.08
N GLY A 352 17.25 -6.73 12.96
CA GLY A 352 18.09 -5.92 12.10
C GLY A 352 17.38 -4.76 11.40
N LYS A 353 16.05 -4.77 11.38
CA LYS A 353 15.25 -3.74 10.70
C LYS A 353 15.33 -2.39 11.42
N PHE A 354 15.27 -2.39 12.75
CA PHE A 354 15.13 -1.18 13.56
C PHE A 354 16.20 -0.11 13.27
N SER A 355 17.49 -0.49 13.31
CA SER A 355 18.59 0.46 13.09
C SER A 355 18.54 1.12 11.71
N GLY A 356 18.25 0.33 10.68
CA GLY A 356 18.18 0.82 9.31
C GLY A 356 16.96 1.70 9.04
N MET A 357 15.80 1.32 9.57
CA MET A 357 14.53 2.01 9.31
C MET A 357 14.38 3.29 10.13
N MET A 358 14.85 3.29 11.37
CA MET A 358 14.74 4.44 12.27
C MET A 358 15.87 5.44 12.11
N PHE A 359 17.06 5.01 11.67
CA PHE A 359 18.23 5.90 11.59
C PHE A 359 18.83 5.96 10.19
N GLY A 360 19.11 4.80 9.58
CA GLY A 360 19.75 4.73 8.27
C GLY A 360 18.97 5.46 7.17
N LEU A 361 17.70 5.09 6.96
CA LEU A 361 16.85 5.68 5.91
C LEU A 361 16.52 7.17 6.17
N PRO A 362 16.21 7.61 7.41
CA PRO A 362 16.12 9.04 7.71
C PRO A 362 17.43 9.81 7.44
N ALA A 363 18.59 9.22 7.72
CA ALA A 363 19.89 9.83 7.37
C ALA A 363 20.12 9.87 5.85
N ALA A 364 19.68 8.85 5.10
CA ALA A 364 19.67 8.87 3.65
C ALA A 364 18.77 9.99 3.11
N ALA A 365 17.59 10.19 3.68
CA ALA A 365 16.69 11.30 3.34
C ALA A 365 17.38 12.65 3.55
N ALA A 366 18.02 12.83 4.71
CA ALA A 366 18.78 14.04 5.01
C ALA A 366 19.92 14.26 3.99
N ALA A 367 20.63 13.20 3.60
CA ALA A 367 21.66 13.27 2.58
C ALA A 367 21.10 13.73 1.22
N MET A 368 19.92 13.25 0.81
CA MET A 368 19.25 13.70 -0.42
C MET A 368 18.91 15.19 -0.38
N VAL A 369 18.36 15.67 0.75
CA VAL A 369 18.05 17.10 0.95
C VAL A 369 19.31 17.95 0.88
N VAL A 370 20.37 17.56 1.59
CA VAL A 370 21.63 18.32 1.61
C VAL A 370 22.32 18.29 0.24
N ALA A 371 22.21 17.18 -0.49
CA ALA A 371 22.79 17.02 -1.82
C ALA A 371 22.09 17.88 -2.89
N ALA A 372 20.84 18.31 -2.67
CA ALA A 372 20.10 19.19 -3.56
C ALA A 372 20.65 20.64 -3.56
N PRO A 373 20.52 21.38 -4.69
CA PRO A 373 20.78 22.82 -4.75
C PRO A 373 20.03 23.57 -3.67
N LYS A 374 20.62 24.63 -3.10
CA LYS A 374 20.10 25.33 -1.91
C LYS A 374 18.65 25.79 -2.10
N GLU A 375 18.35 26.31 -3.28
CA GLU A 375 17.05 26.77 -3.76
C GLU A 375 15.99 25.65 -3.77
N ASN A 376 16.39 24.40 -4.02
CA ASN A 376 15.48 23.25 -4.13
C ASN A 376 15.40 22.42 -2.85
N ARG A 377 16.18 22.74 -1.80
CA ARG A 377 16.20 21.93 -0.56
C ARG A 377 14.85 21.91 0.15
N LYS A 378 14.09 23.00 0.09
CA LYS A 378 12.74 23.06 0.68
C LYS A 378 11.80 22.08 -0.02
N VAL A 379 11.89 22.00 -1.35
CA VAL A 379 11.14 21.04 -2.16
C VAL A 379 11.60 19.61 -1.87
N ALA A 380 12.91 19.36 -1.89
CA ALA A 380 13.49 18.06 -1.54
C ALA A 380 13.01 17.57 -0.17
N LEU A 381 13.06 18.45 0.84
CA LEU A 381 12.61 18.18 2.20
C LEU A 381 11.12 17.84 2.22
N GLY A 382 10.27 18.65 1.58
CA GLY A 382 8.84 18.38 1.48
C GLY A 382 8.52 17.03 0.84
N THR A 383 9.35 16.58 -0.10
CA THR A 383 9.19 15.29 -0.78
C THR A 383 9.67 14.10 0.05
N VAL A 384 10.86 14.16 0.66
CA VAL A 384 11.46 13.00 1.36
C VAL A 384 11.10 12.89 2.83
N PHE A 385 10.74 14.00 3.49
CA PHE A 385 10.41 14.00 4.92
C PHE A 385 9.24 13.07 5.28
N PRO A 386 8.08 13.08 4.55
CA PRO A 386 6.98 12.17 4.85
C PRO A 386 7.38 10.69 4.73
N ALA A 387 8.22 10.36 3.74
CA ALA A 387 8.73 9.01 3.54
C ALA A 387 9.70 8.60 4.67
N ALA A 388 10.60 9.50 5.10
CA ALA A 388 11.50 9.28 6.21
C ALA A 388 10.75 9.11 7.54
N LEU A 389 9.73 9.95 7.80
CA LEU A 389 8.86 9.84 8.96
C LEU A 389 8.08 8.53 8.95
N THR A 390 7.58 8.11 7.79
CA THR A 390 6.90 6.82 7.62
C THR A 390 7.82 5.66 7.96
N SER A 391 9.04 5.64 7.41
CA SER A 391 10.07 4.64 7.74
C SER A 391 10.40 4.63 9.23
N PHE A 392 10.58 5.80 9.85
CA PHE A 392 10.88 5.90 11.27
C PHE A 392 9.73 5.39 12.14
N MET A 393 8.49 5.81 11.84
CA MET A 393 7.32 5.51 12.66
C MET A 393 6.91 4.05 12.55
N THR A 394 6.72 3.59 11.32
CA THR A 394 6.07 2.30 11.03
C THR A 394 7.05 1.25 10.52
N GLY A 395 8.25 1.64 10.09
CA GLY A 395 9.20 0.73 9.44
C GLY A 395 8.87 0.47 7.96
N VAL A 396 7.90 1.18 7.38
CA VAL A 396 7.60 1.06 5.94
C VAL A 396 8.62 1.86 5.15
N THR A 397 9.43 1.17 4.36
CA THR A 397 10.64 1.70 3.74
C THR A 397 10.49 2.01 2.25
N GLU A 398 9.50 1.42 1.61
CA GLU A 398 9.28 1.51 0.17
C GLU A 398 9.18 2.95 -0.36
N PRO A 399 8.46 3.89 0.30
CA PRO A 399 8.35 5.26 -0.19
C PRO A 399 9.71 5.98 -0.33
N ILE A 400 10.70 5.60 0.47
CA ILE A 400 12.05 6.17 0.39
C ILE A 400 12.99 5.28 -0.42
N GLU A 401 12.96 3.96 -0.26
CA GLU A 401 13.84 3.02 -0.96
C GLU A 401 13.68 3.10 -2.48
N PHE A 402 12.44 3.23 -2.95
CA PHE A 402 12.16 3.40 -4.37
C PHE A 402 12.80 4.66 -4.95
N THR A 403 13.09 5.68 -4.14
CA THR A 403 13.67 6.92 -4.65
C THR A 403 15.09 6.80 -5.17
N PHE A 404 15.85 5.84 -4.67
CA PHE A 404 17.26 5.65 -5.04
C PHE A 404 17.54 4.27 -5.65
N LEU A 405 16.65 3.30 -5.43
CA LEU A 405 16.68 2.00 -6.06
C LEU A 405 16.84 2.08 -7.58
N PHE A 406 16.12 3.00 -8.22
CA PHE A 406 16.13 3.15 -9.68
C PHE A 406 17.24 4.06 -10.19
N LEU A 407 17.78 4.92 -9.32
CA LEU A 407 18.86 5.83 -9.67
C LEU A 407 20.21 5.11 -9.66
N SER A 408 20.43 4.20 -8.72
CA SER A 408 21.70 3.48 -8.61
C SER A 408 21.52 2.09 -8.01
N PRO A 409 21.61 1.04 -8.84
CA PRO A 409 21.69 -0.34 -8.37
C PRO A 409 22.84 -0.57 -7.37
N LEU A 410 23.96 0.14 -7.54
CA LEU A 410 25.11 0.03 -6.64
C LEU A 410 24.81 0.65 -5.26
N LEU A 411 24.12 1.79 -5.23
CA LEU A 411 23.66 2.39 -3.97
C LEU A 411 22.64 1.48 -3.27
N PHE A 412 21.73 0.86 -4.01
CA PHE A 412 20.72 -0.02 -3.42
C PHE A 412 21.28 -1.39 -3.00
N TRP A 413 21.77 -2.21 -3.94
CA TRP A 413 22.22 -3.58 -3.63
C TRP A 413 23.62 -3.59 -3.01
N GLY A 414 24.52 -2.70 -3.43
CA GLY A 414 25.90 -2.67 -2.92
C GLY A 414 25.99 -2.04 -1.54
N PHE A 415 25.40 -0.86 -1.35
CA PHE A 415 25.47 -0.14 -0.07
C PHE A 415 24.28 -0.43 0.84
N HIS A 416 23.06 -0.04 0.45
CA HIS A 416 21.89 -0.11 1.34
C HIS A 416 21.54 -1.53 1.80
N ALA A 417 21.41 -2.49 0.87
CA ALA A 417 21.13 -3.88 1.21
C ALA A 417 22.26 -4.53 2.02
N GLY A 418 23.52 -4.18 1.73
CA GLY A 418 24.69 -4.61 2.51
C GLY A 418 24.68 -4.05 3.94
N MET A 419 24.37 -2.77 4.11
CA MET A 419 24.25 -2.14 5.42
C MET A 419 23.08 -2.70 6.22
N MET A 420 21.97 -3.04 5.57
CA MET A 420 20.87 -3.74 6.22
C MET A 420 21.32 -5.14 6.67
N ALA A 421 22.00 -5.92 5.82
CA ALA A 421 22.57 -7.22 6.19
C ALA A 421 23.47 -7.13 7.43
N ILE A 422 24.34 -6.11 7.49
CA ILE A 422 25.19 -5.84 8.66
C ILE A 422 24.34 -5.50 9.89
N SER A 423 23.24 -4.76 9.73
CA SER A 423 22.35 -4.42 10.85
C SER A 423 21.73 -5.66 11.48
N PHE A 424 21.23 -6.59 10.65
CA PHE A 424 20.74 -7.90 11.09
C PHE A 424 21.82 -8.70 11.81
N TRP A 425 23.04 -8.71 11.27
CA TRP A 425 24.14 -9.43 11.89
C TRP A 425 24.53 -8.84 13.26
N LEU A 426 24.69 -7.52 13.35
CA LEU A 426 25.05 -6.82 14.58
C LEU A 426 23.98 -6.95 15.66
N ALA A 427 22.70 -6.86 15.30
CA ALA A 427 21.60 -7.07 16.24
C ALA A 427 21.65 -8.49 16.83
N ASN A 428 21.85 -9.50 15.98
CA ASN A 428 21.99 -10.89 16.41
C ASN A 428 23.23 -11.10 17.31
N LEU A 429 24.39 -10.51 16.95
CA LEU A 429 25.62 -10.57 17.75
C LEU A 429 25.47 -9.89 19.12
N SER A 430 24.70 -8.81 19.18
CA SER A 430 24.48 -8.03 20.40
C SER A 430 23.43 -8.66 21.32
N GLY A 431 22.85 -9.80 20.94
CA GLY A 431 21.83 -10.51 21.72
C GLY A 431 20.50 -9.78 21.77
N VAL A 432 20.11 -9.10 20.69
CA VAL A 432 18.79 -8.46 20.59
C VAL A 432 17.70 -9.53 20.52
N HIS A 433 16.60 -9.30 21.22
CA HIS A 433 15.43 -10.18 21.26
C HIS A 433 14.14 -9.38 21.13
N ILE A 434 13.85 -8.86 19.94
CA ILE A 434 12.64 -8.06 19.70
C ILE A 434 11.75 -8.79 18.68
N PRO A 435 10.68 -9.47 19.13
CA PRO A 435 9.69 -9.98 18.19
C PRO A 435 9.01 -8.82 17.46
N MET A 436 8.47 -9.07 16.27
CA MET A 436 7.93 -8.01 15.43
C MET A 436 6.63 -8.44 14.78
N ALA A 437 5.65 -7.55 14.77
CA ALA A 437 4.35 -7.80 14.15
C ALA A 437 4.20 -7.12 12.78
N PHE A 438 4.90 -6.01 12.54
CA PHE A 438 4.72 -5.21 11.33
C PHE A 438 5.97 -5.09 10.47
N SER A 439 6.82 -4.09 10.73
CA SER A 439 7.92 -3.75 9.82
C SER A 439 9.18 -3.26 10.51
N GLY A 440 9.17 -2.93 11.81
CA GLY A 440 10.38 -2.57 12.55
C GLY A 440 10.63 -1.06 12.68
N GLY A 441 9.55 -0.27 12.72
CA GLY A 441 9.61 1.14 13.11
C GLY A 441 9.69 1.32 14.64
N VAL A 442 9.74 2.58 15.09
CA VAL A 442 9.77 2.90 16.53
C VAL A 442 8.52 2.41 17.27
N LEU A 443 7.37 2.32 16.60
CA LEU A 443 6.16 1.74 17.21
C LEU A 443 6.40 0.28 17.62
N ASP A 444 6.91 -0.54 16.70
CA ASP A 444 7.25 -1.94 17.00
C ASP A 444 8.34 -2.03 18.08
N MET A 445 9.34 -1.15 18.05
CA MET A 445 10.42 -1.15 19.03
C MET A 445 9.92 -0.82 20.44
N VAL A 446 9.03 0.17 20.57
CA VAL A 446 8.43 0.52 21.86
C VAL A 446 7.58 -0.64 22.37
N LEU A 447 6.70 -1.18 21.52
CA LEU A 447 5.72 -2.19 21.93
C LEU A 447 6.33 -3.55 22.22
N TYR A 448 7.34 -3.96 21.46
CA TYR A 448 7.90 -5.32 21.53
C TYR A 448 9.34 -5.36 22.05
N GLY A 449 10.01 -4.21 22.14
CA GLY A 449 11.34 -4.08 22.72
C GLY A 449 11.31 -3.40 24.10
N VAL A 450 10.80 -2.18 24.17
CA VAL A 450 10.83 -1.34 25.39
C VAL A 450 9.85 -1.84 26.44
N VAL A 451 8.58 -2.01 26.08
CA VAL A 451 7.51 -2.40 27.00
C VAL A 451 7.80 -3.77 27.66
N PRO A 452 8.19 -4.82 26.91
CA PRO A 452 8.55 -6.11 27.51
C PRO A 452 10.04 -6.19 27.92
N LEU A 453 10.70 -5.07 28.25
CA LEU A 453 12.13 -5.04 28.58
C LEU A 453 12.54 -6.08 29.64
N GLN A 454 11.71 -6.30 30.66
CA GLN A 454 11.99 -7.27 31.73
C GLN A 454 12.13 -8.70 31.22
N LYS A 455 11.66 -9.01 30.01
CA LYS A 455 11.86 -10.31 29.35
C LYS A 455 13.28 -10.50 28.81
N GLY A 456 14.11 -9.45 28.78
CA GLY A 456 15.48 -9.50 28.26
C GLY A 456 15.57 -9.20 26.77
N THR A 457 14.85 -8.17 26.28
CA THR A 457 14.80 -7.80 24.85
C THR A 457 16.08 -7.17 24.32
N ASN A 458 16.89 -6.58 25.21
CA ASN A 458 18.10 -5.81 24.87
C ASN A 458 17.86 -4.74 23.78
N PHE A 459 16.70 -4.06 23.84
CA PHE A 459 16.25 -3.13 22.80
C PHE A 459 17.15 -1.90 22.57
N TRP A 460 18.06 -1.60 23.49
CA TRP A 460 18.98 -0.48 23.36
C TRP A 460 20.04 -0.71 22.28
N TRP A 461 20.38 -1.96 21.95
CA TRP A 461 21.41 -2.26 20.95
C TRP A 461 21.05 -1.76 19.55
N PRO A 462 19.81 -1.95 19.05
CA PRO A 462 19.36 -1.30 17.81
C PRO A 462 19.48 0.22 17.82
N LEU A 463 19.33 0.89 18.98
CA LEU A 463 19.56 2.32 19.10
C LEU A 463 21.04 2.67 18.96
N VAL A 464 21.93 1.92 19.63
CA VAL A 464 23.38 2.12 19.55
C VAL A 464 23.88 1.89 18.12
N ILE A 465 23.46 0.78 17.49
CA ILE A 465 23.78 0.47 16.09
C ILE A 465 23.20 1.56 15.17
N GLY A 466 21.95 1.97 15.40
CA GLY A 466 21.28 3.03 14.66
C GLY A 466 21.99 4.38 14.73
N LEU A 467 22.50 4.78 15.89
CA LEU A 467 23.29 6.00 16.03
C LEU A 467 24.57 5.96 15.21
N ALA A 468 25.25 4.82 15.12
CA ALA A 468 26.38 4.64 14.21
C ALA A 468 25.96 4.71 12.74
N TYR A 469 24.73 4.28 12.42
CA TYR A 469 24.21 4.32 11.05
C TYR A 469 23.90 5.74 10.56
N LEU A 470 23.61 6.70 11.45
CA LEU A 470 23.37 8.10 11.07
C LEU A 470 24.50 8.68 10.18
N PRO A 471 25.76 8.75 10.64
CA PRO A 471 26.85 9.26 9.80
C PRO A 471 27.15 8.33 8.61
N ILE A 472 27.09 7.00 8.79
CA ILE A 472 27.41 6.04 7.72
C ILE A 472 26.45 6.20 6.53
N TYR A 473 25.15 6.21 6.80
CA TYR A 473 24.14 6.41 5.76
C TYR A 473 24.19 7.82 5.19
N PHE A 474 24.33 8.85 6.03
CA PHE A 474 24.38 10.22 5.55
C PHE A 474 25.54 10.42 4.55
N PHE A 475 26.78 10.09 4.96
CA PHE A 475 27.95 10.27 4.11
C PHE A 475 28.00 9.28 2.96
N GLY A 476 27.55 8.03 3.17
CA GLY A 476 27.43 7.03 2.11
C GLY A 476 26.49 7.49 1.00
N PHE A 477 25.25 7.85 1.33
CA PHE A 477 24.30 8.37 0.35
C PHE A 477 24.80 9.65 -0.30
N TRP A 478 25.29 10.61 0.50
CA TRP A 478 25.80 11.87 -0.04
C TRP A 478 26.94 11.65 -1.04
N PHE A 479 27.88 10.73 -0.72
CA PHE A 479 28.95 10.33 -1.61
C PHE A 479 28.42 9.76 -2.92
N PHE A 480 27.56 8.73 -2.88
CA PHE A 480 27.00 8.13 -4.10
C PHE A 480 26.20 9.13 -4.94
N ILE A 481 25.40 9.99 -4.30
CA ILE A 481 24.60 11.02 -4.97
C ILE A 481 25.50 12.03 -5.68
N LYS A 482 26.63 12.44 -5.07
CA LYS A 482 27.57 13.38 -5.69
C LYS A 482 28.46 12.70 -6.74
N TRP A 483 28.96 11.51 -6.44
CA TRP A 483 29.86 10.76 -7.31
C TRP A 483 29.19 10.35 -8.63
N GLN A 484 27.96 9.84 -8.58
CA GLN A 484 27.21 9.42 -9.76
C GLN A 484 26.26 10.49 -10.29
N ASN A 485 26.28 11.69 -9.70
CA ASN A 485 25.35 12.79 -10.00
C ASN A 485 23.87 12.34 -10.05
N LEU A 486 23.42 11.62 -9.01
CA LEU A 486 22.09 11.02 -8.98
C LEU A 486 20.99 12.09 -8.91
N GLU A 487 19.92 11.92 -9.71
CA GLU A 487 18.74 12.78 -9.74
C GLU A 487 17.76 12.49 -8.59
N THR A 488 18.26 12.55 -7.35
CA THR A 488 17.42 12.42 -6.14
C THR A 488 16.44 13.59 -6.01
N PRO A 489 15.34 13.47 -5.23
CA PRO A 489 14.37 14.55 -5.08
C PRO A 489 15.01 15.93 -4.79
N GLY A 490 14.64 16.93 -5.58
CA GLY A 490 15.22 18.28 -5.56
C GLY A 490 16.49 18.46 -6.42
N ARG A 491 16.97 17.42 -7.09
CA ARG A 491 18.04 17.47 -8.11
C ARG A 491 17.46 17.12 -9.50
N GLY A 492 17.88 17.84 -10.53
CA GLY A 492 17.40 17.62 -11.90
C GLY A 492 15.89 17.92 -12.02
N LYS A 493 15.17 17.14 -12.85
CA LYS A 493 13.71 17.25 -13.03
C LYS A 493 12.90 16.49 -11.94
N THR A 494 13.58 15.86 -10.99
CA THR A 494 12.94 14.98 -10.00
C THR A 494 12.39 15.78 -8.82
N ILE A 495 11.06 15.97 -8.80
CA ILE A 495 10.34 16.62 -7.69
C ILE A 495 9.53 15.60 -6.86
N LYS A 496 9.33 14.38 -7.38
CA LYS A 496 8.49 13.33 -6.77
C LYS A 496 9.29 12.15 -6.23
N LEU A 497 8.70 11.41 -5.29
CA LEU A 497 9.16 10.08 -4.90
C LEU A 497 8.86 9.09 -6.03
N PHE A 498 9.74 8.12 -6.21
CA PHE A 498 9.50 7.02 -7.16
C PHE A 498 8.67 5.93 -6.49
N THR A 499 7.89 5.22 -7.29
CA THR A 499 7.01 4.12 -6.86
C THR A 499 7.31 2.82 -7.63
N LYS A 500 6.76 1.70 -7.16
CA LYS A 500 6.81 0.42 -7.89
C LYS A 500 6.22 0.51 -9.30
N LYS A 501 5.22 1.39 -9.51
CA LYS A 501 4.65 1.61 -10.85
C LYS A 501 5.64 2.29 -11.77
N ASP A 502 6.39 3.28 -11.27
CA ASP A 502 7.44 3.95 -12.04
C ASP A 502 8.54 2.95 -12.49
N TYR A 503 8.88 1.95 -11.66
CA TYR A 503 9.83 0.88 -12.03
C TYR A 503 9.38 -0.01 -13.18
N LEU A 504 8.13 -0.48 -13.13
CA LEU A 504 7.59 -1.36 -14.15
C LEU A 504 7.54 -0.62 -15.49
N ALA A 505 7.15 0.65 -15.48
CA ALA A 505 7.18 1.52 -16.66
C ALA A 505 8.60 1.76 -17.20
N ALA A 506 9.61 1.92 -16.33
CA ALA A 506 10.99 2.16 -16.74
C ALA A 506 11.70 0.92 -17.34
N LYS A 507 11.29 -0.30 -16.96
CA LYS A 507 11.95 -1.54 -17.41
C LYS A 507 11.46 -2.05 -18.76
N ASP A 508 10.23 -1.71 -19.12
CA ASP A 508 9.66 -2.05 -20.42
C ASP A 508 10.18 -1.10 -21.52
N ASN A 509 10.76 0.04 -21.14
CA ASN A 509 11.44 1.02 -22.02
C ASN A 509 12.98 0.92 -21.99
N LYS A 510 13.56 -0.30 -21.99
CA LYS A 510 15.01 -0.45 -22.22
C LYS A 510 15.37 -0.36 -23.71
N SER A 511 15.19 0.83 -24.29
CA SER A 511 15.97 1.29 -25.44
C SER A 511 16.79 2.49 -24.98
N LYS A 512 18.07 2.51 -25.39
CA LYS A 512 19.08 3.51 -25.01
C LYS A 512 18.49 4.94 -25.01
N VAL A 513 18.58 5.62 -23.87
CA VAL A 513 18.30 7.06 -23.79
C VAL A 513 19.65 7.76 -23.70
N ASP A 514 20.10 8.27 -24.84
CA ASP A 514 21.12 9.30 -24.90
C ASP A 514 20.47 10.64 -24.53
N ALA A 515 21.13 11.39 -23.66
CA ALA A 515 20.70 12.70 -23.25
C ALA A 515 20.91 13.71 -24.39
N LYS A 516 19.82 14.19 -25.01
CA LYS A 516 19.61 15.57 -25.51
C LYS A 516 18.21 15.70 -26.12
N THR A 517 17.46 16.69 -25.65
CA THR A 517 16.32 17.28 -26.38
C THR A 517 15.26 16.31 -26.91
N GLU A 518 14.93 15.26 -26.16
CA GLU A 518 13.89 14.31 -26.59
C GLU A 518 12.69 14.32 -25.66
N VAL A 519 11.53 14.21 -26.31
CA VAL A 519 10.21 14.03 -25.72
C VAL A 519 10.22 12.70 -24.97
N ASP A 520 9.63 12.68 -23.77
CA ASP A 520 9.54 11.49 -22.94
C ASP A 520 8.87 10.34 -23.72
N PRO A 521 9.47 9.14 -23.79
CA PRO A 521 8.97 8.04 -24.62
C PRO A 521 7.53 7.65 -24.32
N GLN A 522 7.11 7.75 -23.05
CA GLN A 522 5.74 7.46 -22.66
C GLN A 522 4.78 8.55 -23.13
N VAL A 523 5.18 9.83 -23.05
CA VAL A 523 4.42 10.96 -23.60
C VAL A 523 4.26 10.82 -25.11
N ALA A 524 5.35 10.51 -25.82
CA ALA A 524 5.33 10.30 -27.27
C ALA A 524 4.39 9.14 -27.65
N ALA A 525 4.48 8.00 -26.96
CA ALA A 525 3.62 6.84 -27.22
C ALA A 525 2.13 7.11 -26.91
N ILE A 526 1.81 7.86 -25.85
CA ILE A 526 0.43 8.25 -25.54
C ILE A 526 -0.11 9.14 -26.67
N ILE A 527 0.63 10.16 -27.07
CA ILE A 527 0.24 11.09 -28.13
C ILE A 527 0.07 10.36 -29.46
N GLU A 528 0.98 9.46 -29.82
CA GLU A 528 0.86 8.62 -31.02
C GLU A 528 -0.35 7.68 -30.94
N GLY A 529 -0.64 7.13 -29.75
CA GLY A 529 -1.83 6.32 -29.50
C GLY A 529 -3.13 7.09 -29.68
N TYR A 530 -3.12 8.40 -29.47
CA TYR A 530 -4.24 9.29 -29.79
C TYR A 530 -4.23 9.81 -31.24
N GLY A 531 -3.32 9.35 -32.10
CA GLY A 531 -3.24 9.75 -33.50
C GLY A 531 -2.36 10.97 -33.79
N GLY A 532 -1.49 11.35 -32.86
CA GLY A 532 -0.60 12.51 -32.93
C GLY A 532 -1.18 13.76 -32.25
N VAL A 533 -0.31 14.76 -31.95
CA VAL A 533 -0.73 16.02 -31.29
C VAL A 533 -1.80 16.73 -32.11
N ASP A 534 -1.68 16.70 -33.45
CA ASP A 534 -2.63 17.34 -34.33
C ASP A 534 -4.03 16.70 -34.31
N ASN A 535 -4.14 15.45 -33.83
CA ASN A 535 -5.41 14.77 -33.66
C ASN A 535 -6.05 15.06 -32.29
N ILE A 536 -5.31 15.57 -31.31
CA ILE A 536 -5.84 15.91 -29.98
C ILE A 536 -6.29 17.37 -29.96
N VAL A 537 -7.54 17.60 -29.58
CA VAL A 537 -8.18 18.92 -29.47
C VAL A 537 -8.04 19.46 -28.05
N ALA A 538 -8.26 18.61 -27.03
CA ALA A 538 -8.20 19.02 -25.63
C ALA A 538 -7.48 17.99 -24.76
N PHE A 539 -6.60 18.48 -23.89
CA PHE A 539 -5.83 17.66 -22.96
C PHE A 539 -6.45 17.71 -21.55
N ASN A 540 -7.48 16.91 -21.29
CA ASN A 540 -8.10 16.81 -19.97
C ASN A 540 -7.73 15.52 -19.25
N ASN A 541 -7.87 15.51 -17.93
CA ASN A 541 -7.69 14.31 -17.12
C ASN A 541 -8.62 14.35 -15.90
N CYS A 542 -8.81 13.19 -15.30
CA CYS A 542 -9.28 13.08 -13.92
C CYS A 542 -8.24 12.33 -13.10
N ALA A 543 -8.56 12.02 -11.83
CA ALA A 543 -7.65 11.30 -10.92
C ALA A 543 -7.10 9.98 -11.52
N SER A 544 -7.88 9.31 -12.39
CA SER A 544 -7.51 7.99 -12.93
C SER A 544 -7.47 7.85 -14.45
N ARG A 545 -7.84 8.88 -15.22
CA ARG A 545 -7.98 8.78 -16.69
C ARG A 545 -7.46 10.01 -17.41
N LEU A 546 -6.81 9.82 -18.55
CA LEU A 546 -6.65 10.86 -19.57
C LEU A 546 -7.95 10.92 -20.37
N ARG A 547 -8.50 12.10 -20.57
CA ARG A 547 -9.80 12.33 -21.22
C ARG A 547 -9.57 13.31 -22.36
N TYR A 548 -9.23 12.81 -23.53
CA TYR A 548 -8.84 13.67 -24.64
C TYR A 548 -9.95 13.75 -25.65
N ASP A 549 -10.25 14.98 -26.05
CA ASP A 549 -11.05 15.24 -27.24
C ASP A 549 -10.13 15.12 -28.46
N ILE A 550 -10.61 14.45 -29.50
CA ILE A 550 -9.86 14.14 -30.71
C ILE A 550 -10.63 14.58 -31.96
N LYS A 551 -9.90 14.81 -33.05
CA LYS A 551 -10.49 15.17 -34.35
C LYS A 551 -11.01 13.96 -35.12
N ASP A 552 -10.26 12.87 -35.09
CA ASP A 552 -10.54 11.66 -35.88
C ASP A 552 -10.30 10.41 -35.04
N LEU A 553 -11.39 9.69 -34.75
CA LEU A 553 -11.38 8.45 -33.99
C LEU A 553 -10.64 7.31 -34.70
N SER A 554 -10.60 7.30 -36.03
CA SER A 554 -9.92 6.26 -36.79
C SER A 554 -8.39 6.29 -36.61
N LYS A 555 -7.84 7.44 -36.18
CA LYS A 555 -6.42 7.60 -35.89
C LYS A 555 -6.04 7.20 -34.46
N VAL A 556 -7.03 6.93 -33.61
CA VAL A 556 -6.78 6.44 -32.24
C VAL A 556 -6.51 4.94 -32.28
N SER A 557 -5.35 4.56 -31.73
CA SER A 557 -4.95 3.17 -31.60
C SER A 557 -5.08 2.72 -30.14
N GLU A 558 -6.09 1.90 -29.88
CA GLU A 558 -6.29 1.27 -28.58
C GLU A 558 -5.07 0.43 -28.16
N GLU A 559 -4.47 -0.28 -29.11
CA GLU A 559 -3.27 -1.10 -28.90
C GLU A 559 -2.09 -0.25 -28.42
N LYS A 560 -1.83 0.88 -29.08
CA LYS A 560 -0.74 1.81 -28.69
C LYS A 560 -1.03 2.48 -27.34
N LEU A 561 -2.28 2.85 -27.06
CA LEU A 561 -2.64 3.43 -25.76
C LEU A 561 -2.49 2.43 -24.61
N LYS A 562 -2.83 1.15 -24.82
CA LYS A 562 -2.56 0.08 -23.85
C LYS A 562 -1.06 -0.14 -23.68
N ALA A 563 -0.30 -0.17 -24.76
CA ALA A 563 1.16 -0.27 -24.73
C ALA A 563 1.81 0.91 -23.99
N ALA A 564 1.21 2.10 -24.05
CA ALA A 564 1.65 3.31 -23.35
C ALA A 564 1.22 3.38 -21.86
N GLY A 565 0.50 2.38 -21.36
CA GLY A 565 0.14 2.22 -19.95
C GLY A 565 -1.35 2.38 -19.63
N ALA A 566 -2.24 2.47 -20.62
CA ALA A 566 -3.67 2.48 -20.38
C ALA A 566 -4.19 1.07 -20.02
N VAL A 567 -4.92 0.95 -18.92
CA VAL A 567 -5.57 -0.28 -18.47
C VAL A 567 -6.77 -0.62 -19.34
N ALA A 568 -7.50 0.40 -19.76
CA ALA A 568 -8.61 0.30 -20.70
C ALA A 568 -8.77 1.63 -21.44
N ILE A 569 -9.37 1.57 -22.62
CA ILE A 569 -9.77 2.76 -23.37
C ILE A 569 -11.29 2.73 -23.46
N LYS A 570 -11.92 3.88 -23.19
CA LYS A 570 -13.35 4.07 -23.35
C LYS A 570 -13.58 5.21 -24.32
N VAL A 571 -14.26 4.92 -25.42
CA VAL A 571 -14.72 5.95 -26.35
C VAL A 571 -16.12 6.36 -25.89
N GLU A 572 -16.34 7.66 -25.72
CA GLU A 572 -17.64 8.22 -25.38
C GLU A 572 -18.06 9.18 -26.50
N GLY A 573 -19.07 8.80 -27.29
CA GLY A 573 -19.46 9.56 -28.48
C GLY A 573 -18.47 9.38 -29.64
N THR A 574 -18.35 10.40 -30.50
CA THR A 574 -17.52 10.33 -31.72
C THR A 574 -16.11 10.89 -31.54
N ASN A 575 -15.91 11.81 -30.58
CA ASN A 575 -14.70 12.62 -30.49
C ASN A 575 -14.05 12.57 -29.10
N HIS A 576 -14.59 11.84 -28.12
CA HIS A 576 -14.04 11.80 -26.76
C HIS A 576 -13.46 10.42 -26.45
N VAL A 577 -12.17 10.35 -26.14
CA VAL A 577 -11.46 9.10 -25.85
C VAL A 577 -10.79 9.17 -24.48
N GLN A 578 -11.19 8.26 -23.61
CA GLN A 578 -10.65 8.12 -22.27
C GLN A 578 -9.66 6.96 -22.18
N ALA A 579 -8.40 7.24 -21.87
CA ALA A 579 -7.40 6.23 -21.51
C ALA A 579 -7.30 6.12 -19.99
N ILE A 580 -7.61 4.95 -19.42
CA ILE A 580 -7.56 4.70 -17.98
C ILE A 580 -6.12 4.43 -17.55
N MET A 581 -5.43 5.45 -17.01
CA MET A 581 -4.02 5.35 -16.60
C MET A 581 -3.84 5.02 -15.11
N GLY A 582 -4.92 5.01 -14.32
CA GLY A 582 -4.87 4.89 -12.86
C GLY A 582 -4.36 6.19 -12.20
N PRO A 583 -3.91 6.15 -10.93
CA PRO A 583 -3.63 7.35 -10.11
C PRO A 583 -2.50 8.27 -10.65
N VAL A 584 -1.84 7.89 -11.75
CA VAL A 584 -0.80 8.67 -12.41
C VAL A 584 -1.33 9.55 -13.55
N ALA A 585 -2.64 9.48 -13.86
CA ALA A 585 -3.25 10.19 -14.99
C ALA A 585 -3.01 11.71 -14.95
N GLU A 586 -3.09 12.30 -13.75
CA GLU A 586 -2.84 13.72 -13.56
C GLU A 586 -1.38 14.10 -13.83
N GLN A 587 -0.44 13.35 -13.25
CA GLN A 587 0.99 13.55 -13.50
C GLN A 587 1.34 13.39 -14.98
N LEU A 588 0.74 12.40 -15.66
CA LEU A 588 0.94 12.17 -17.08
C LEU A 588 0.37 13.31 -17.93
N ASN A 589 -0.83 13.82 -17.62
CA ASN A 589 -1.41 14.93 -18.37
C ASN A 589 -0.58 16.21 -18.24
N SER A 590 -0.11 16.52 -17.03
CA SER A 590 0.79 17.66 -16.79
C SER A 590 2.11 17.50 -17.57
N LYS A 591 2.66 16.28 -17.60
CA LYS A 591 3.90 15.98 -18.33
C LYS A 591 3.72 16.09 -19.84
N ILE A 592 2.61 15.58 -20.38
CA ILE A 592 2.22 15.73 -21.78
C ILE A 592 2.15 17.21 -22.14
N LYS A 593 1.37 18.00 -21.40
CA LYS A 593 1.25 19.46 -21.61
C LYS A 593 2.59 20.18 -21.60
N SER A 594 3.49 19.84 -20.67
CA SER A 594 4.82 20.45 -20.56
C SER A 594 5.77 20.14 -21.73
N GLN A 595 5.46 19.15 -22.57
CA GLN A 595 6.31 18.69 -23.66
C GLN A 595 5.68 18.87 -25.05
N ILE A 596 4.43 19.37 -25.14
CA ILE A 596 3.76 19.64 -26.43
C ILE A 596 4.60 20.56 -27.32
N SER A 597 5.22 21.59 -26.74
CA SER A 597 6.07 22.55 -27.46
C SER A 597 7.35 21.95 -28.04
N LEU A 598 7.79 20.79 -27.54
CA LEU A 598 8.92 20.03 -28.08
C LEU A 598 8.50 19.12 -29.25
N ILE A 599 7.20 18.79 -29.33
CA ILE A 599 6.62 17.89 -30.33
C ILE A 599 6.11 18.67 -31.56
N LYS A 600 5.77 19.94 -31.37
CA LYS A 600 5.29 20.82 -32.44
C LYS A 600 6.09 22.14 -32.41
N PRO A 601 7.11 22.32 -33.27
CA PRO A 601 7.73 23.63 -33.45
C PRO A 601 6.76 24.49 -34.27
N GLU A 602 5.94 25.30 -33.60
CA GLU A 602 5.08 26.26 -34.30
C GLU A 602 5.81 27.56 -34.62
N LYS A 603 5.51 28.07 -35.81
CA LYS A 603 6.15 29.20 -36.48
C LYS A 603 5.97 30.49 -35.68
N THR A 604 7.07 31.24 -35.63
CA THR A 604 7.19 32.58 -35.09
C THR A 604 6.28 33.56 -35.82
N GLU A 605 5.34 34.19 -35.11
CA GLU A 605 4.90 35.55 -35.41
C GLU A 605 5.29 36.46 -34.24
N ALA A 606 5.90 37.59 -34.60
CA ALA A 606 6.58 38.51 -33.71
C ALA A 606 5.60 39.31 -32.82
N PRO A 607 6.02 39.74 -31.61
CA PRO A 607 5.15 40.48 -30.71
C PRO A 607 5.05 41.95 -31.14
N ALA A 608 3.82 42.42 -31.33
CA ALA A 608 3.51 43.85 -31.33
C ALA A 608 3.39 44.37 -29.89
N GLU A 609 3.90 45.59 -29.69
CA GLU A 609 4.10 46.30 -28.43
C GLU A 609 2.86 46.37 -27.52
N VAL A 610 3.03 46.12 -26.22
CA VAL A 610 2.01 46.36 -25.19
C VAL A 610 2.43 47.55 -24.32
N LYS A 611 1.59 48.58 -24.33
CA LYS A 611 1.60 49.72 -23.41
C LYS A 611 1.11 49.32 -22.00
N ASN A 612 1.59 50.08 -21.02
CA ASN A 612 1.48 49.98 -19.56
C ASN A 612 0.05 49.84 -18.95
N GLU A 613 0.05 49.31 -17.70
CA GLU A 613 -1.00 49.25 -16.63
C GLU A 613 -1.97 48.04 -16.70
N ASP A 614 -2.00 47.10 -15.75
CA ASP A 614 -2.45 47.26 -14.35
C ASP A 614 -1.61 46.48 -13.31
N ARG A 615 -1.41 47.06 -12.12
CA ARG A 615 -0.90 46.36 -10.94
C ARG A 615 -1.99 45.41 -10.41
N CYS A 616 -1.83 44.10 -10.59
CA CYS A 616 -2.72 43.08 -9.99
C CYS A 616 -2.48 42.88 -8.49
N ASN A 617 -2.79 43.93 -7.72
CA ASN A 617 -2.84 43.89 -6.26
C ASN A 617 -4.28 43.80 -5.73
N GLU A 618 -5.28 44.12 -6.55
CA GLU A 618 -6.70 44.07 -6.20
C GLU A 618 -7.53 43.78 -7.46
N ILE A 619 -8.46 42.83 -7.40
CA ILE A 619 -9.47 42.60 -8.47
C ILE A 619 -10.86 42.85 -7.93
N LYS A 620 -11.61 43.73 -8.59
CA LYS A 620 -13.02 44.01 -8.29
C LYS A 620 -13.92 42.89 -8.80
N LEU A 621 -14.86 42.45 -7.97
CA LEU A 621 -15.86 41.43 -8.28
C LEU A 621 -17.23 42.07 -8.47
N TYR A 622 -17.86 41.78 -9.60
CA TYR A 622 -19.22 42.21 -9.92
C TYR A 622 -20.21 41.06 -9.81
N SER A 623 -21.49 41.35 -9.59
CA SER A 623 -22.49 40.29 -9.51
C SER A 623 -22.62 39.55 -10.84
N PRO A 624 -22.65 38.20 -10.87
CA PRO A 624 -22.87 37.45 -12.09
C PRO A 624 -24.36 37.42 -12.52
N ALA A 625 -25.29 37.85 -11.67
CA ALA A 625 -26.73 37.78 -11.96
C ALA A 625 -27.50 38.86 -11.18
N LYS A 626 -28.75 39.09 -11.59
CA LYS A 626 -29.69 39.91 -10.83
C LYS A 626 -30.31 39.10 -9.70
N GLY A 627 -30.24 39.60 -8.47
CA GLY A 627 -30.77 38.88 -7.31
C GLY A 627 -30.35 39.49 -5.97
N THR A 628 -30.34 38.66 -4.92
CA THR A 628 -29.92 39.06 -3.58
C THR A 628 -28.56 38.48 -3.25
N LEU A 629 -27.59 39.34 -2.90
CA LEU A 629 -26.27 38.91 -2.43
C LEU A 629 -26.37 38.24 -1.07
N VAL A 630 -25.78 37.06 -0.93
CA VAL A 630 -25.67 36.33 0.35
C VAL A 630 -24.25 35.84 0.58
N ASP A 631 -23.89 35.71 1.84
CA ASP A 631 -22.63 35.06 2.24
C ASP A 631 -22.64 33.59 1.79
N LEU A 632 -21.48 33.10 1.37
CA LEU A 632 -21.31 31.72 0.91
C LEU A 632 -21.73 30.69 1.98
N ALA A 633 -21.58 31.00 3.26
CA ALA A 633 -22.02 30.15 4.38
C ALA A 633 -23.55 29.96 4.44
N GLN A 634 -24.33 30.77 3.72
CA GLN A 634 -25.80 30.67 3.68
C GLN A 634 -26.30 29.76 2.54
N VAL A 635 -25.41 29.25 1.69
CA VAL A 635 -25.75 28.27 0.65
C VAL A 635 -25.99 26.92 1.32
N GLN A 636 -27.09 26.23 0.95
CA GLN A 636 -27.51 24.98 1.60
C GLN A 636 -26.77 23.76 1.02
N ASP A 637 -25.44 23.74 1.13
CA ASP A 637 -24.60 22.61 0.69
C ASP A 637 -23.30 22.49 1.51
N GLY A 638 -22.76 21.30 1.68
CA GLY A 638 -21.55 21.06 2.49
C GLY A 638 -20.21 21.28 1.77
N VAL A 639 -20.19 21.82 0.56
CA VAL A 639 -18.95 22.00 -0.22
C VAL A 639 -18.61 23.48 -0.38
N PHE A 640 -19.56 24.30 -0.83
CA PHE A 640 -19.40 25.74 -0.98
C PHE A 640 -19.56 26.46 0.37
N SER A 641 -20.55 26.09 1.21
CA SER A 641 -20.74 26.75 2.52
C SER A 641 -19.55 26.53 3.48
N ASP A 642 -18.89 25.37 3.39
CA ASP A 642 -17.68 25.03 4.14
C ASP A 642 -16.39 25.58 3.49
N LYS A 643 -16.51 26.33 2.38
CA LYS A 643 -15.40 26.96 1.64
C LYS A 643 -14.32 25.98 1.17
N LEU A 644 -14.66 24.71 0.92
CA LEU A 644 -13.69 23.66 0.56
C LEU A 644 -12.99 23.92 -0.79
N LEU A 645 -13.66 24.62 -1.70
CA LEU A 645 -13.12 24.99 -3.02
C LEU A 645 -12.42 26.36 -3.00
N GLY A 646 -12.72 27.21 -2.02
CA GLY A 646 -12.18 28.56 -1.90
C GLY A 646 -13.18 29.54 -1.29
N ASP A 647 -12.78 30.82 -1.21
CA ASP A 647 -13.61 31.89 -0.64
C ASP A 647 -14.49 32.54 -1.72
N GLY A 648 -15.63 33.13 -1.35
CA GLY A 648 -16.61 33.57 -2.35
C GLY A 648 -17.92 34.10 -1.79
N PHE A 649 -18.93 34.14 -2.66
CA PHE A 649 -20.29 34.59 -2.35
C PHE A 649 -21.32 33.87 -3.23
N ALA A 650 -22.60 34.03 -2.92
CA ALA A 650 -23.67 33.56 -3.78
C ALA A 650 -24.73 34.63 -4.03
N ILE A 651 -25.41 34.54 -5.17
CA ILE A 651 -26.55 35.37 -5.53
C ILE A 651 -27.80 34.50 -5.58
N LYS A 652 -28.78 34.81 -4.73
CA LYS A 652 -30.10 34.20 -4.81
C LYS A 652 -30.86 34.84 -5.95
N VAL A 653 -31.08 34.09 -7.02
CA VAL A 653 -31.90 34.53 -8.15
C VAL A 653 -33.37 34.19 -7.90
N GLY A 654 -34.29 34.72 -8.71
CA GLY A 654 -35.73 34.44 -8.57
C GLY A 654 -36.07 32.94 -8.68
N GLU A 655 -37.35 32.58 -8.47
CA GLU A 655 -37.79 31.18 -8.53
C GLU A 655 -38.38 30.76 -9.88
N THR A 656 -38.66 31.70 -10.79
CA THR A 656 -39.34 31.45 -12.08
C THR A 656 -38.74 32.31 -13.20
N GLY A 657 -38.96 31.88 -14.45
CA GLY A 657 -38.51 32.59 -15.64
C GLY A 657 -37.05 32.33 -16.04
N LYS A 658 -36.55 33.12 -17.01
CA LYS A 658 -35.19 33.02 -17.52
C LYS A 658 -34.25 34.01 -16.86
N VAL A 659 -33.10 33.53 -16.39
CA VAL A 659 -32.06 34.33 -15.74
C VAL A 659 -30.79 34.29 -16.56
N ASP A 660 -30.25 35.45 -16.86
CA ASP A 660 -28.96 35.59 -17.52
C ASP A 660 -27.81 35.65 -16.50
N ILE A 661 -26.73 34.95 -16.81
CA ILE A 661 -25.50 34.86 -16.04
C ILE A 661 -24.38 35.57 -16.81
N TYR A 662 -23.65 36.42 -16.12
CA TYR A 662 -22.66 37.33 -16.67
C TYR A 662 -21.28 37.11 -16.04
N SER A 663 -20.24 37.53 -16.75
CA SER A 663 -18.87 37.48 -16.23
C SER A 663 -18.67 38.52 -15.13
N PRO A 664 -18.21 38.12 -13.93
CA PRO A 664 -17.96 39.04 -12.82
C PRO A 664 -16.63 39.80 -12.96
N ILE A 665 -15.74 39.37 -13.86
CA ILE A 665 -14.39 39.92 -14.06
C ILE A 665 -13.99 39.95 -15.54
N ASN A 666 -12.94 40.70 -15.86
CA ASN A 666 -12.24 40.59 -17.15
C ASN A 666 -11.28 39.38 -17.10
N GLY A 667 -11.36 38.49 -18.08
CA GLY A 667 -10.53 37.29 -18.07
C GLY A 667 -10.70 36.38 -19.28
N LYS A 668 -10.15 35.18 -19.17
CA LYS A 668 -10.26 34.12 -20.16
C LYS A 668 -11.04 32.95 -19.58
N VAL A 669 -12.03 32.45 -20.31
CA VAL A 669 -12.80 31.26 -19.92
C VAL A 669 -11.89 30.05 -20.03
N THR A 670 -11.55 29.45 -18.90
CA THR A 670 -10.67 28.28 -18.81
C THR A 670 -11.43 26.97 -18.79
N VAL A 671 -12.69 27.01 -18.33
CA VAL A 671 -13.58 25.85 -18.26
C VAL A 671 -15.01 26.29 -18.57
N ALA A 672 -15.67 25.59 -19.48
CA ALA A 672 -17.12 25.60 -19.63
C ALA A 672 -17.56 24.14 -19.60
N TYR A 673 -18.29 23.74 -18.55
CA TYR A 673 -18.66 22.33 -18.39
C TYR A 673 -19.68 21.91 -19.46
N PRO A 674 -19.64 20.67 -20.00
CA PRO A 674 -20.59 20.19 -21.01
C PRO A 674 -22.05 20.30 -20.58
N THR A 675 -22.29 20.13 -19.28
CA THR A 675 -23.57 20.28 -18.59
C THR A 675 -23.99 21.75 -18.38
N LYS A 676 -23.17 22.71 -18.80
CA LYS A 676 -23.42 24.17 -18.82
C LYS A 676 -23.80 24.84 -17.49
N HIS A 677 -23.71 24.13 -16.38
CA HIS A 677 -24.04 24.63 -15.04
C HIS A 677 -22.91 25.42 -14.38
N ALA A 678 -21.70 25.42 -14.93
CA ALA A 678 -20.57 26.12 -14.34
C ALA A 678 -19.55 26.63 -15.37
N PHE A 679 -18.83 27.69 -15.01
CA PHE A 679 -17.83 28.37 -15.82
C PHE A 679 -16.61 28.75 -14.97
N GLY A 680 -15.42 28.45 -15.45
CA GLY A 680 -14.15 28.86 -14.86
C GLY A 680 -13.54 30.01 -15.64
N ILE A 681 -13.14 31.10 -14.97
CA ILE A 681 -12.54 32.29 -15.58
C ILE A 681 -11.23 32.61 -14.87
N ILE A 682 -10.14 32.74 -15.63
CA ILE A 682 -8.87 33.24 -15.09
C ILE A 682 -8.73 34.73 -15.43
N SER A 683 -8.39 35.54 -14.44
CA SER A 683 -8.16 36.99 -14.62
C SER A 683 -7.07 37.27 -15.66
N LYS A 684 -7.10 38.43 -16.30
CA LYS A 684 -6.09 38.83 -17.30
C LYS A 684 -4.64 38.77 -16.81
N CYS A 685 -4.40 38.97 -15.52
CA CYS A 685 -3.06 38.88 -14.94
C CYS A 685 -2.68 37.48 -14.43
N GLY A 686 -3.57 36.49 -14.58
CA GLY A 686 -3.30 35.09 -14.25
C GLY A 686 -3.33 34.74 -12.75
N LYS A 687 -3.58 35.71 -11.86
CA LYS A 687 -3.47 35.52 -10.40
C LYS A 687 -4.74 35.06 -9.69
N LEU A 688 -5.90 35.24 -10.31
CA LEU A 688 -7.20 34.81 -9.80
C LEU A 688 -7.85 33.83 -10.77
N SER A 689 -8.20 32.64 -10.28
CA SER A 689 -9.03 31.64 -10.94
C SER A 689 -10.39 31.59 -10.25
N LEU A 690 -11.45 31.91 -10.99
CA LEU A 690 -12.78 32.13 -10.46
C LEU A 690 -13.77 31.12 -11.05
N LEU A 691 -14.50 30.41 -10.19
CA LEU A 691 -15.54 29.46 -10.56
C LEU A 691 -16.91 30.11 -10.35
N ILE A 692 -17.75 30.05 -11.37
CA ILE A 692 -19.16 30.44 -11.33
C ILE A 692 -19.97 29.15 -11.46
N HIS A 693 -20.75 28.81 -10.46
CA HIS A 693 -21.57 27.60 -10.41
C HIS A 693 -23.04 27.96 -10.23
N ILE A 694 -23.94 27.37 -11.01
CA ILE A 694 -25.35 27.75 -11.08
C ILE A 694 -26.19 26.62 -10.47
N GLY A 695 -26.55 26.74 -9.19
CA GLY A 695 -27.33 25.76 -8.43
C GLY A 695 -26.56 24.47 -8.13
N VAL A 696 -26.57 24.01 -6.89
CA VAL A 696 -25.71 22.91 -6.42
C VAL A 696 -26.03 21.58 -7.10
N ASP A 697 -27.31 21.30 -7.34
CA ASP A 697 -27.79 20.00 -7.87
C ASP A 697 -28.04 20.00 -9.39
N THR A 698 -27.79 21.10 -10.09
CA THR A 698 -28.12 21.25 -11.52
C THR A 698 -27.24 20.41 -12.44
N VAL A 699 -26.08 19.94 -11.96
CA VAL A 699 -25.24 18.98 -12.68
C VAL A 699 -25.99 17.70 -13.08
N LYS A 700 -26.99 17.29 -12.29
CA LYS A 700 -27.82 16.10 -12.55
C LYS A 700 -28.73 16.24 -13.77
N LEU A 701 -28.91 17.46 -14.28
CA LEU A 701 -29.82 17.77 -15.39
C LEU A 701 -29.16 17.67 -16.77
N ASP A 702 -27.86 17.35 -16.83
CA ASP A 702 -27.11 17.11 -18.08
C ASP A 702 -27.28 18.23 -19.14
N GLY A 703 -27.31 19.49 -18.69
CA GLY A 703 -27.47 20.66 -19.56
C GLY A 703 -28.91 21.07 -19.87
N LEU A 704 -29.92 20.32 -19.39
CA LEU A 704 -31.33 20.70 -19.51
C LEU A 704 -31.62 22.01 -18.74
N GLY A 705 -32.19 23.00 -19.42
CA GLY A 705 -32.47 24.32 -18.87
C GLY A 705 -31.34 25.34 -19.01
N PHE A 706 -30.22 25.00 -19.66
CA PHE A 706 -29.06 25.89 -19.82
C PHE A 706 -28.75 26.19 -21.29
N THR A 707 -28.53 27.46 -21.60
CA THR A 707 -28.03 27.94 -22.90
C THR A 707 -26.74 28.72 -22.68
N SER A 708 -25.59 28.16 -23.07
CA SER A 708 -24.29 28.84 -22.94
C SER A 708 -23.99 29.70 -24.18
N PHE A 709 -23.31 30.83 -23.98
CA PHE A 709 -22.92 31.80 -25.01
C PHE A 709 -21.41 32.00 -25.10
N VAL A 710 -20.62 31.18 -24.39
CA VAL A 710 -19.17 31.27 -24.35
C VAL A 710 -18.51 29.92 -24.58
N ASP A 711 -17.41 29.94 -25.32
CA ASP A 711 -16.56 28.77 -25.55
C ASP A 711 -15.33 28.79 -24.62
N VAL A 712 -14.74 27.61 -24.41
CA VAL A 712 -13.43 27.52 -23.73
C VAL A 712 -12.39 28.28 -24.54
N ASP A 713 -11.48 28.93 -23.84
CA ASP A 713 -10.45 29.83 -24.37
C ASP A 713 -10.95 31.20 -24.88
N GLN A 714 -12.25 31.49 -24.81
CA GLN A 714 -12.77 32.81 -25.15
C GLN A 714 -12.37 33.88 -24.12
N GLU A 715 -11.92 35.05 -24.58
CA GLU A 715 -11.77 36.23 -23.72
C GLU A 715 -13.14 36.85 -23.44
N VAL A 716 -13.40 37.14 -22.16
CA VAL A 716 -14.63 37.77 -21.68
C VAL A 716 -14.31 39.02 -20.88
N LYS A 717 -15.12 40.05 -21.06
CA LYS A 717 -15.13 41.26 -20.24
C LYS A 717 -16.15 41.11 -19.13
N GLN A 718 -15.95 41.84 -18.03
CA GLN A 718 -16.96 41.96 -17.00
C GLN A 718 -18.28 42.45 -17.63
N GLY A 719 -19.38 41.79 -17.28
CA GLY A 719 -20.70 42.06 -17.85
C GLY A 719 -21.01 41.33 -19.16
N ASP A 720 -20.07 40.58 -19.74
CA ASP A 720 -20.37 39.72 -20.90
C ASP A 720 -21.25 38.54 -20.49
N LYS A 721 -22.24 38.21 -21.31
CA LYS A 721 -23.20 37.12 -21.05
C LYS A 721 -22.52 35.76 -21.23
N LEU A 722 -22.54 34.93 -20.19
CA LEU A 722 -22.00 33.56 -20.17
C LEU A 722 -23.06 32.51 -20.48
N SER A 723 -24.24 32.65 -19.86
CA SER A 723 -25.31 31.64 -19.96
C SER A 723 -26.69 32.24 -19.68
N THR A 724 -27.74 31.63 -20.22
CA THR A 724 -29.14 31.83 -19.81
C THR A 724 -29.66 30.54 -19.18
N VAL A 725 -30.35 30.66 -18.07
CA VAL A 725 -30.87 29.57 -17.24
C VAL A 725 -32.39 29.67 -17.19
N ASP A 726 -33.09 28.59 -17.49
CA ASP A 726 -34.55 28.51 -17.46
C ASP A 726 -35.01 27.89 -16.12
N LEU A 727 -35.38 28.74 -15.17
CA LEU A 727 -35.71 28.32 -13.79
C LEU A 727 -36.99 27.48 -13.73
N ASP A 728 -37.94 27.71 -14.64
CA ASP A 728 -39.17 26.91 -14.72
C ASP A 728 -38.83 25.47 -15.10
N THR A 729 -37.88 25.28 -16.02
CA THR A 729 -37.35 23.98 -16.40
C THR A 729 -36.61 23.30 -15.25
N LEU A 730 -35.80 24.06 -14.49
CA LEU A 730 -35.10 23.52 -13.31
C LEU A 730 -36.10 23.04 -12.24
N LYS A 731 -37.14 23.85 -11.98
CA LYS A 731 -38.19 23.55 -10.99
C LYS A 731 -39.02 22.32 -11.38
N ALA A 732 -39.37 22.18 -12.66
CA ALA A 732 -40.06 21.01 -13.17
C ALA A 732 -39.25 19.70 -13.00
N ASN A 733 -37.93 19.80 -12.90
CA ASN A 733 -37.02 18.67 -12.73
C ASN A 733 -36.45 18.54 -11.31
N GLY A 734 -37.16 19.11 -10.31
CA GLY A 734 -36.87 18.87 -8.89
C GLY A 734 -35.86 19.84 -8.25
N ILE A 735 -35.44 20.89 -8.96
CA ILE A 735 -34.55 21.94 -8.44
C ILE A 735 -35.39 23.18 -8.08
N SER A 736 -35.80 23.29 -6.81
CA SER A 736 -36.68 24.38 -6.35
C SER A 736 -35.94 25.66 -5.96
N LYS A 737 -34.62 25.62 -5.80
CA LYS A 737 -33.77 26.78 -5.48
C LYS A 737 -32.51 26.75 -6.33
N THR A 738 -32.17 27.88 -6.92
CA THR A 738 -30.98 28.03 -7.75
C THR A 738 -30.20 29.24 -7.25
N ASP A 739 -29.07 29.00 -6.58
CA ASP A 739 -28.14 30.05 -6.19
C ASP A 739 -27.01 30.12 -7.23
N VAL A 740 -26.60 31.31 -7.63
CA VAL A 740 -25.43 31.53 -8.50
C VAL A 740 -24.23 31.78 -7.60
N ILE A 741 -23.37 30.77 -7.48
CA ILE A 741 -22.25 30.71 -6.55
C ILE A 741 -20.99 31.15 -7.28
N VAL A 742 -20.22 32.04 -6.66
CA VAL A 742 -18.95 32.55 -7.19
C VAL A 742 -17.84 32.29 -6.19
N VAL A 743 -16.78 31.58 -6.61
CA VAL A 743 -15.66 31.18 -5.75
C VAL A 743 -14.33 31.54 -6.37
N ALA A 744 -13.47 32.22 -5.61
CA ALA A 744 -12.04 32.32 -5.88
C ALA A 744 -11.37 31.00 -5.46
N LEU A 745 -10.91 30.22 -6.44
CA LEU A 745 -10.43 28.87 -6.20
C LEU A 745 -9.15 28.84 -5.35
N SER A 746 -9.00 27.79 -4.53
CA SER A 746 -7.91 27.63 -3.56
C SER A 746 -6.51 27.56 -4.19
N GLU A 747 -6.39 27.32 -5.48
CA GLU A 747 -5.14 27.38 -6.25
C GLU A 747 -4.76 28.80 -6.72
N SER A 748 -5.67 29.78 -6.62
CA SER A 748 -5.42 31.17 -7.03
C SER A 748 -4.30 31.81 -6.20
N GLU A 749 -3.50 32.73 -6.74
CA GLU A 749 -2.56 33.49 -5.91
C GLU A 749 -3.30 34.49 -5.00
N MET A 750 -4.41 35.06 -5.50
CA MET A 750 -5.32 35.93 -4.75
C MET A 750 -6.56 35.14 -4.35
N LYS A 751 -6.81 35.02 -3.04
CA LYS A 751 -7.85 34.12 -2.48
C LYS A 751 -8.78 34.79 -1.48
N ASN A 752 -8.43 35.98 -0.98
CA ASN A 752 -9.18 36.61 0.10
C ASN A 752 -10.31 37.47 -0.46
N VAL A 753 -11.55 37.01 -0.37
CA VAL A 753 -12.72 37.70 -0.92
C VAL A 753 -13.32 38.61 0.15
N ILE A 754 -13.32 39.92 -0.11
CA ILE A 754 -13.91 40.93 0.78
C ILE A 754 -15.20 41.43 0.14
N LEU A 755 -16.35 41.12 0.75
CA LEU A 755 -17.67 41.52 0.27
C LEU A 755 -18.06 42.93 0.73
N ASN A 756 -18.84 43.61 -0.11
CA ASN A 756 -19.44 44.90 0.21
C ASN A 756 -20.83 44.69 0.83
N ASN A 757 -20.89 44.61 2.16
CA ASN A 757 -22.10 44.27 2.92
C ASN A 757 -23.20 45.36 2.92
N GLU A 758 -22.97 46.52 2.28
CA GLU A 758 -23.96 47.60 2.19
C GLU A 758 -24.98 47.38 1.05
N VAL A 759 -24.78 46.38 0.19
CA VAL A 759 -25.64 46.13 -0.98
C VAL A 759 -26.29 44.75 -0.89
N SER A 760 -27.61 44.73 -0.73
CA SER A 760 -28.39 43.48 -0.65
C SER A 760 -29.00 43.07 -1.99
N SER A 761 -29.55 44.02 -2.76
CA SER A 761 -30.11 43.79 -4.10
C SER A 761 -29.10 44.21 -5.17
N VAL A 762 -28.78 43.30 -6.09
CA VAL A 762 -27.69 43.45 -7.06
C VAL A 762 -28.13 43.13 -8.48
N ASP A 763 -27.46 43.74 -9.46
CA ASP A 763 -27.52 43.43 -10.88
C ASP A 763 -26.11 43.17 -11.45
N GLN A 764 -26.02 42.82 -12.74
CA GLN A 764 -24.76 42.42 -13.38
C GLN A 764 -23.63 43.49 -13.40
N ASN A 765 -23.96 44.74 -13.10
CA ASN A 765 -23.01 45.85 -13.03
C ASN A 765 -22.73 46.30 -11.59
N THR A 766 -23.34 45.64 -10.61
CA THR A 766 -23.17 45.97 -9.20
C THR A 766 -21.86 45.39 -8.67
N LEU A 767 -21.03 46.25 -8.07
CA LEU A 767 -19.79 45.84 -7.39
C LEU A 767 -20.12 45.17 -6.05
N VAL A 768 -19.86 43.87 -5.95
CA VAL A 768 -20.21 43.05 -4.78
C VAL A 768 -19.04 42.81 -3.83
N GLY A 769 -17.80 43.02 -4.30
CA GLY A 769 -16.62 42.83 -3.48
C GLY A 769 -15.33 42.99 -4.25
N LYS A 770 -14.24 42.54 -3.62
CA LYS A 770 -12.90 42.52 -4.21
C LYS A 770 -12.09 41.32 -3.71
N VAL A 771 -11.08 40.93 -4.48
CA VAL A 771 -10.09 39.90 -4.12
C VAL A 771 -8.72 40.54 -4.00
N LEU A 772 -8.02 40.20 -2.91
CA LEU A 772 -6.66 40.60 -2.60
C LEU A 772 -5.68 39.40 -2.62
#